data_AF-A0A8C4IA09-F1
#
_entry.id   AF-A0A8C4IA09-F1
#
_cell.length_a   1.000
_cell.length_b   1.000
_cell.length_c   1.000
_cell.angle_alpha   90.00
_cell.angle_beta   90.00
_cell.angle_gamma   90.00
#
_symmetry.space_group_name_H-M   'P 1'
#
loop_
_entity.id
_entity.type
_entity.pdbx_description
1 polymer ?
#
loop_
_entity_poly.entity_id
_entity_poly.type
_entity_poly.pdbx_seq_one_letter_code
_entity_poly.pdbx_strand_id
1 'polypeptide(L)'
;MPPGKYGMQEEWEKEGDQGILMDFLLPTGIFLKFPVSRNDTIKSIKKMVWRNARSEALFSGLGDPDAYVFTCINQTAEREELEEESRRINDVRPFMCVLRLVAREGDRVEKLTNTQISLLIGKGLHEFEAQKNHEVNEFRTKMRTFCEEKAQERQMLPWQQWMEYSFPCDLEPCCSPPMSGSMKSKSTKKIFINVKFEACDESFMLQQDPQDFPVALMRSALKKKATVFRSVRQEPEDYTLQVNGRWEFIYGKHPLCQFKYIFSCLRNGQNPHLTMVDHTTISKYQEEQGRMCSQVYKSRSLSRPPPLPLKKNTSSLWSINEPFYINLVQGSRVNADEGMKLVVQAGLFHGSELLCKVVTSPEVAVSSEPLWDQNLEFDINVADLPRMSRLCFALYAVIEKAKKPRGTKKKNKKADCPIAWVNTMVFDYKDQLKTGEFLLSTWPSVPDDKGDLLNPMGTVEKNPNVDSAAGLLIRFHNIRPHPLYYPPLDKVHIPKRQKHILKAIFVSQSFFEDEKELLWKLRTEVRNHYPESLSKLLLITKWNKREDVVQMVSLLRKWPDLPAIHALELLDYSFPDPAVRSFTIRCLRKLSDDELLQYLIQLVQVLKYESYLDCDLTTFLLERALSNWRIGHFLFWHLSERLQPFGKHSPHQALNQTGNLTHLYTLTSSSEMCVFNEALGKMKALSDFVKSGSQKMTVDDLKLCIRQESYLEALSDLLSPLNPSIVLSEICADKCRFMDSKMKPLWLLYKNPQAQGDMVGIIFKNGDDLRQDMLTLQMIQLMENLWKKEGLDLRDKLDQAIEEFTLSCAGYCVATYVLGIGDRHNDNIMIRETGQLFHIDFGHFLGNFKRKLGINRERVPFILTYDFVHVIQQGRTNNSEKFERFREYCERAYKILCRNGTLFVNLFAMMKAAGLPELTSFKDIQYLKDSLALGKSEEEALKNFKVKFNEALRESWKTKVNWMMHSLAKDNRP
;
A
#
# COMPACT_ATOMS: atom_id res chain seq x y z
N MET A 1 9.01 23.95 -0.50
CA MET A 1 9.19 24.63 0.79
C MET A 1 8.32 23.90 1.83
N PRO A 2 8.67 23.83 3.13
CA PRO A 2 7.63 23.56 4.12
C PRO A 2 6.55 24.65 3.93
N PRO A 3 5.25 24.36 4.13
CA PRO A 3 4.31 25.47 4.26
C PRO A 3 4.86 26.33 5.41
N GLY A 4 5.15 27.59 5.13
CA GLY A 4 5.39 28.53 6.21
C GLY A 4 4.21 28.44 7.18
N LYS A 5 4.43 28.69 8.47
CA LYS A 5 3.32 28.97 9.38
C LYS A 5 2.58 30.19 8.81
N TYR A 6 1.52 29.94 8.04
CA TYR A 6 0.68 30.97 7.44
C TYR A 6 -0.69 30.89 8.12
N GLY A 7 -1.25 32.05 8.47
CA GLY A 7 -2.56 32.14 9.15
C GLY A 7 -2.46 32.17 10.68
N MET A 8 -3.60 32.00 11.35
CA MET A 8 -3.73 32.01 12.83
C MET A 8 -3.33 30.66 13.46
N GLN A 9 -2.39 29.91 12.87
CA GLN A 9 -2.03 28.57 13.33
C GLN A 9 -1.50 28.57 14.78
N GLU A 10 -0.81 29.64 15.18
CA GLU A 10 -0.37 29.86 16.56
C GLU A 10 -1.52 30.04 17.54
N GLU A 11 -2.66 30.62 17.10
CA GLU A 11 -3.84 30.75 17.96
C GLU A 11 -4.45 29.38 18.28
N TRP A 12 -4.48 28.46 17.32
CA TRP A 12 -4.94 27.08 17.53
C TRP A 12 -3.95 26.21 18.31
N GLU A 13 -2.66 26.57 18.31
CA GLU A 13 -1.57 25.85 19.01
C GLU A 13 -1.39 26.25 20.49
N LYS A 14 -1.93 27.40 20.94
CA LYS A 14 -1.86 27.83 22.37
C LYS A 14 -2.70 26.92 23.28
N GLU A 15 -2.23 26.57 24.48
CA GLU A 15 -3.00 25.73 25.42
C GLU A 15 -3.89 26.54 26.38
N GLY A 16 -5.00 25.92 26.83
CA GLY A 16 -5.90 26.42 27.89
C GLY A 16 -7.34 26.73 27.43
N ASP A 17 -8.24 26.97 28.38
CA ASP A 17 -9.65 27.37 28.16
C ASP A 17 -9.79 28.86 27.76
N GLN A 18 -8.75 29.40 27.11
CA GLN A 18 -8.73 30.80 26.68
C GLN A 18 -9.65 30.97 25.48
N GLY A 19 -10.62 31.88 25.61
CA GLY A 19 -11.55 32.22 24.55
C GLY A 19 -10.83 32.77 23.32
N ILE A 20 -11.19 32.28 22.14
CA ILE A 20 -10.69 32.78 20.85
C ILE A 20 -11.63 33.87 20.37
N LEU A 21 -11.09 35.05 20.08
CA LEU A 21 -11.87 36.14 19.50
C LEU A 21 -12.20 35.81 18.04
N MET A 22 -13.49 35.66 17.73
CA MET A 22 -13.97 35.29 16.41
C MET A 22 -14.80 36.39 15.76
N ASP A 23 -14.66 36.51 14.45
CA ASP A 23 -15.41 37.41 13.59
C ASP A 23 -16.56 36.63 12.92
N PHE A 24 -17.78 37.18 12.96
CA PHE A 24 -18.98 36.57 12.38
C PHE A 24 -19.58 37.49 11.32
N LEU A 25 -19.75 36.95 10.11
CA LEU A 25 -20.30 37.66 8.96
C LEU A 25 -21.72 37.14 8.68
N LEU A 26 -22.73 37.97 8.89
CA LEU A 26 -24.13 37.59 8.69
C LEU A 26 -24.64 38.04 7.31
N PRO A 27 -25.65 37.36 6.73
CA PRO A 27 -26.12 37.63 5.36
C PRO A 27 -26.77 39.00 5.19
N THR A 28 -27.26 39.61 6.28
CA THR A 28 -27.81 40.98 6.30
C THR A 28 -26.74 42.07 6.30
N GLY A 29 -25.45 41.71 6.35
CA GLY A 29 -24.33 42.64 6.48
C GLY A 29 -23.92 42.95 7.92
N ILE A 30 -24.60 42.35 8.92
CA ILE A 30 -24.20 42.47 10.33
C ILE A 30 -22.83 41.81 10.54
N PHE A 31 -21.93 42.53 11.22
CA PHE A 31 -20.63 42.04 11.66
C PHE A 31 -20.61 41.93 13.18
N LEU A 32 -20.34 40.74 13.72
CA LEU A 32 -20.18 40.54 15.16
C LEU A 32 -18.76 40.09 15.46
N LYS A 33 -18.25 40.49 16.63
CA LYS A 33 -16.95 40.07 17.12
C LYS A 33 -17.00 39.80 18.61
N PHE A 34 -16.77 38.55 19.03
CA PHE A 34 -16.80 38.17 20.43
C PHE A 34 -15.99 36.88 20.69
N PRO A 35 -15.52 36.66 21.94
CA PRO A 35 -14.79 35.46 22.29
C PRO A 35 -15.69 34.23 22.36
N VAL A 36 -15.19 33.09 21.87
CA VAL A 36 -15.82 31.77 22.01
C VAL A 36 -14.84 30.79 22.67
N SER A 37 -15.33 29.80 23.43
CA SER A 37 -14.45 28.74 23.91
C SER A 37 -14.03 27.86 22.74
N ARG A 38 -12.82 27.33 22.81
CA ARG A 38 -12.28 26.37 21.83
C ARG A 38 -13.10 25.08 21.80
N ASN A 39 -13.73 24.75 22.92
CA ASN A 39 -14.55 23.56 23.09
C ASN A 39 -16.01 23.80 22.71
N ASP A 40 -16.40 25.04 22.38
CA ASP A 40 -17.75 25.31 21.91
C ASP A 40 -18.01 24.60 20.58
N THR A 41 -19.16 23.93 20.51
CA THR A 41 -19.67 23.34 19.29
C THR A 41 -20.16 24.42 18.34
N ILE A 42 -20.14 24.16 17.03
CA ILE A 42 -20.69 25.08 16.03
C ILE A 42 -22.16 25.42 16.35
N LYS A 43 -22.93 24.48 16.88
CA LYS A 43 -24.31 24.69 17.37
C LYS A 43 -24.37 25.67 18.54
N SER A 44 -23.46 25.56 19.50
CA SER A 44 -23.35 26.50 20.64
C SER A 44 -23.03 27.91 20.13
N ILE A 45 -22.02 28.02 19.27
CA ILE A 45 -21.59 29.28 18.63
C ILE A 45 -22.75 29.90 17.84
N LYS A 46 -23.52 29.11 17.08
CA LYS A 46 -24.69 29.58 16.33
C LYS A 46 -25.72 30.22 17.26
N LYS A 47 -26.01 29.60 18.41
CA LYS A 47 -26.91 30.19 19.42
C LYS A 47 -26.38 31.51 19.98
N MET A 48 -25.06 31.61 20.23
CA MET A 48 -24.43 32.84 20.69
C MET A 48 -24.54 33.96 19.64
N VAL A 49 -24.30 33.64 18.37
CA VAL A 49 -24.45 34.59 17.24
C VAL A 49 -25.89 35.11 17.17
N TRP A 50 -26.90 34.24 17.24
CA TRP A 50 -28.30 34.70 17.23
C TRP A 50 -28.67 35.54 18.44
N ARG A 51 -28.13 35.22 19.62
CA ARG A 51 -28.35 36.02 20.83
C ARG A 51 -27.77 37.42 20.68
N ASN A 52 -26.53 37.52 20.18
CA ASN A 52 -25.81 38.78 20.03
C ASN A 52 -26.34 39.61 18.84
N ALA A 53 -26.82 38.97 17.77
CA ALA A 53 -27.40 39.66 16.63
C ALA A 53 -28.74 40.36 16.94
N ARG A 54 -29.48 39.93 17.99
CA ARG A 54 -30.78 40.53 18.35
C ARG A 54 -30.71 42.02 18.66
N SER A 55 -29.57 42.51 19.14
CA SER A 55 -29.34 43.93 19.44
C SER A 55 -28.88 44.75 18.24
N GLU A 56 -28.62 44.12 17.09
CA GLU A 56 -28.09 44.79 15.91
C GLU A 56 -29.20 45.24 14.94
N ALA A 57 -28.91 46.31 14.21
CA ALA A 57 -29.76 46.75 13.10
C ALA A 57 -29.84 45.66 12.03
N LEU A 58 -30.99 45.53 11.36
CA LEU A 58 -31.27 44.53 10.32
C LEU A 58 -31.41 43.08 10.83
N PHE A 59 -31.49 42.85 12.15
CA PHE A 59 -31.79 41.52 12.71
C PHE A 59 -33.11 40.93 12.19
N SER A 60 -34.13 41.76 11.98
CA SER A 60 -35.42 41.35 11.41
C SER A 60 -35.33 40.76 10.00
N GLY A 61 -34.23 41.00 9.29
CA GLY A 61 -33.95 40.38 7.98
C GLY A 61 -33.36 38.97 8.07
N LEU A 62 -33.04 38.47 9.27
CA LEU A 62 -32.60 37.10 9.49
C LEU A 62 -33.80 36.19 9.73
N GLY A 63 -33.83 35.07 9.02
CA GLY A 63 -34.80 34.00 9.23
C GLY A 63 -34.45 33.08 10.40
N ASP A 64 -35.03 31.88 10.37
CA ASP A 64 -34.78 30.83 11.35
C ASP A 64 -33.29 30.41 11.36
N PRO A 65 -32.63 30.26 12.53
CA PRO A 65 -31.28 29.71 12.66
C PRO A 65 -30.99 28.43 11.88
N ASP A 66 -32.00 27.57 11.71
CA ASP A 66 -31.85 26.29 11.01
C ASP A 66 -31.88 26.42 9.48
N ALA A 67 -32.27 27.59 8.96
CA ALA A 67 -32.17 27.92 7.53
C ALA A 67 -30.74 28.26 7.09
N TYR A 68 -29.82 28.44 8.03
CA TYR A 68 -28.45 28.88 7.77
C TYR A 68 -27.40 27.87 8.24
N VAL A 69 -26.24 27.93 7.59
CA VAL A 69 -25.03 27.16 7.91
C VAL A 69 -23.84 28.11 8.00
N PHE A 70 -22.88 27.80 8.87
CA PHE A 70 -21.61 28.52 8.88
C PHE A 70 -20.70 28.03 7.76
N THR A 71 -19.93 28.96 7.21
CA THR A 71 -18.87 28.67 6.26
C THR A 71 -17.58 29.30 6.74
N CYS A 72 -16.47 28.61 6.52
CA CYS A 72 -15.13 29.10 6.82
C CYS A 72 -14.17 28.76 5.69
N ILE A 73 -12.98 29.37 5.72
CA ILE A 73 -11.84 28.87 4.95
C ILE A 73 -11.08 27.91 5.85
N ASN A 74 -10.90 26.66 5.43
CA ASN A 74 -10.18 25.64 6.20
C ASN A 74 -8.66 25.68 5.91
N GLN A 75 -7.89 24.80 6.53
CA GLN A 75 -6.43 24.74 6.38
C GLN A 75 -5.97 24.31 4.98
N THR A 76 -6.85 23.72 4.16
CA THR A 76 -6.57 23.40 2.74
C THR A 76 -6.90 24.57 1.80
N ALA A 77 -7.15 25.77 2.36
CA ALA A 77 -7.58 26.97 1.64
C ALA A 77 -8.92 26.79 0.90
N GLU A 78 -9.75 25.86 1.34
CA GLU A 78 -11.08 25.61 0.79
C GLU A 78 -12.16 26.29 1.60
N ARG A 79 -13.23 26.70 0.92
CA ARG A 79 -14.47 27.10 1.59
C ARG A 79 -15.23 25.86 2.03
N GLU A 80 -15.31 25.67 3.33
CA GLU A 80 -16.02 24.56 3.97
C GLU A 80 -17.38 25.03 4.51
N GLU A 81 -18.44 24.28 4.20
CA GLU A 81 -19.75 24.46 4.85
C GLU A 81 -19.84 23.52 6.06
N LEU A 82 -20.04 24.09 7.25
CA LEU A 82 -20.04 23.37 8.53
C LEU A 82 -21.43 22.77 8.80
N GLU A 83 -21.79 21.78 7.99
CA GLU A 83 -23.06 21.05 8.07
C GLU A 83 -23.22 20.28 9.39
N GLU A 84 -22.12 19.70 9.89
CA GLU A 84 -22.08 18.96 11.15
C GLU A 84 -21.87 19.91 12.34
N GLU A 85 -22.98 20.46 12.86
CA GLU A 85 -22.94 21.47 13.91
C GLU A 85 -22.49 20.96 15.30
N SER A 86 -22.33 19.64 15.48
CA SER A 86 -21.78 19.01 16.69
C SER A 86 -20.26 19.19 16.81
N ARG A 87 -19.55 19.46 15.72
CA ARG A 87 -18.09 19.66 15.73
C ARG A 87 -17.70 20.84 16.63
N ARG A 88 -16.59 20.71 17.36
CA ARG A 88 -16.01 21.82 18.12
C ARG A 88 -15.19 22.71 17.20
N ILE A 89 -15.12 24.01 17.51
CA ILE A 89 -14.34 24.94 16.67
C ILE A 89 -12.85 24.58 16.62
N ASN A 90 -12.32 23.99 17.69
CA ASN A 90 -10.94 23.48 17.77
C ASN A 90 -10.65 22.27 16.88
N ASP A 91 -11.69 21.53 16.46
CA ASP A 91 -11.57 20.42 15.52
C ASP A 91 -11.80 20.90 14.07
N VAL A 92 -12.53 22.01 13.88
CA VAL A 92 -12.68 22.67 12.56
C VAL A 92 -11.41 23.41 12.15
N ARG A 93 -10.77 24.12 13.09
CA ARG A 93 -9.55 24.93 12.86
C ARG A 93 -9.61 25.79 11.59
N PRO A 94 -10.56 26.73 11.47
CA PRO A 94 -10.56 27.69 10.37
C PRO A 94 -9.18 28.35 10.17
N PHE A 95 -8.79 28.56 8.91
CA PHE A 95 -7.54 29.23 8.54
C PHE A 95 -7.40 30.62 9.18
N MET A 96 -8.52 31.34 9.25
CA MET A 96 -8.71 32.54 10.06
C MET A 96 -9.93 32.35 10.97
N CYS A 97 -9.94 33.01 12.14
CA CYS A 97 -11.04 32.98 13.11
C CYS A 97 -12.31 33.71 12.63
N VAL A 98 -12.79 33.36 11.44
CA VAL A 98 -13.91 33.98 10.74
C VAL A 98 -14.94 32.92 10.38
N LEU A 99 -16.18 33.09 10.83
CA LEU A 99 -17.31 32.29 10.39
C LEU A 99 -18.32 33.16 9.64
N ARG A 100 -18.63 32.77 8.40
CA ARG A 100 -19.64 33.44 7.59
C ARG A 100 -20.91 32.62 7.54
N LEU A 101 -22.01 33.21 7.95
CA LEU A 101 -23.34 32.61 7.91
C LEU A 101 -23.94 32.75 6.50
N VAL A 102 -24.39 31.64 5.92
CA VAL A 102 -25.04 31.61 4.60
C VAL A 102 -26.30 30.77 4.62
N ALA A 103 -27.21 31.04 3.68
CA ALA A 103 -28.39 30.22 3.48
C ALA A 103 -27.99 28.80 3.07
N ARG A 104 -28.69 27.80 3.59
CA ARG A 104 -28.48 26.40 3.19
C ARG A 104 -29.05 26.18 1.80
N GLU A 105 -28.18 25.93 0.82
CA GLU A 105 -28.54 25.65 -0.57
C GLU A 105 -27.88 24.36 -1.07
N GLY A 106 -28.56 23.57 -1.91
CA GLY A 106 -28.01 22.34 -2.50
C GLY A 106 -28.17 21.07 -1.65
N ASP A 107 -27.54 19.98 -2.10
CA ASP A 107 -27.62 18.67 -1.45
C ASP A 107 -26.65 18.57 -0.26
N ARG A 108 -27.21 18.53 0.95
CA ARG A 108 -26.43 18.50 2.20
C ARG A 108 -25.55 17.26 2.32
N VAL A 109 -26.06 16.12 1.88
CA VAL A 109 -25.34 14.84 2.05
C VAL A 109 -24.14 14.83 1.12
N GLU A 110 -24.33 15.28 -0.12
CA GLU A 110 -23.22 15.38 -1.06
C GLU A 110 -22.12 16.33 -0.57
N LYS A 111 -22.50 17.51 -0.06
CA LYS A 111 -21.53 18.48 0.48
C LYS A 111 -20.78 17.90 1.68
N LEU A 112 -21.47 17.27 2.61
CA LEU A 112 -20.85 16.63 3.77
C LEU A 112 -19.88 15.53 3.36
N THR A 113 -20.29 14.64 2.46
CA THR A 113 -19.45 13.56 1.95
C THR A 113 -18.22 14.11 1.23
N ASN A 114 -18.37 15.12 0.38
CA ASN A 114 -17.24 15.74 -0.33
C ASN A 114 -16.23 16.37 0.65
N THR A 115 -16.70 17.09 1.67
CA THR A 115 -15.85 17.67 2.73
C THR A 115 -15.11 16.58 3.51
N GLN A 116 -15.81 15.53 3.95
CA GLN A 116 -15.21 14.39 4.65
C GLN A 116 -14.10 13.74 3.82
N ILE A 117 -14.35 13.55 2.53
CA ILE A 117 -13.37 12.96 1.63
C ILE A 117 -12.16 13.88 1.42
N SER A 118 -12.37 15.19 1.27
CA SER A 118 -11.27 16.16 1.18
C SER A 118 -10.37 16.14 2.42
N LEU A 119 -10.98 16.09 3.62
CA LEU A 119 -10.26 15.98 4.88
C LEU A 119 -9.49 14.66 4.98
N LEU A 120 -10.08 13.54 4.51
CA LEU A 120 -9.45 12.21 4.50
C LEU A 120 -8.25 12.11 3.56
N ILE A 121 -8.36 12.72 2.38
CA ILE A 121 -7.30 12.69 1.37
C ILE A 121 -6.22 13.74 1.69
N GLY A 122 -6.56 14.76 2.50
CA GLY A 122 -5.70 15.92 2.74
C GLY A 122 -5.54 16.80 1.50
N LYS A 123 -6.49 16.70 0.55
CA LYS A 123 -6.48 17.42 -0.72
C LYS A 123 -7.89 17.83 -1.10
N GLY A 124 -8.04 19.06 -1.57
CA GLY A 124 -9.32 19.59 -1.98
C GLY A 124 -9.89 18.93 -3.22
N LEU A 125 -11.21 18.66 -3.28
CA LEU A 125 -11.81 18.07 -4.48
C LEU A 125 -11.76 19.03 -5.68
N HIS A 126 -11.82 20.33 -5.41
CA HIS A 126 -11.70 21.38 -6.42
C HIS A 126 -10.32 21.35 -7.11
N GLU A 127 -9.26 20.85 -6.47
CA GLU A 127 -7.94 20.74 -7.08
C GLU A 127 -7.93 19.75 -8.24
N PHE A 128 -8.78 18.72 -8.19
CA PHE A 128 -8.95 17.79 -9.33
C PHE A 128 -9.74 18.45 -10.46
N GLU A 129 -10.75 19.27 -10.15
CA GLU A 129 -11.54 20.00 -11.15
C GLU A 129 -10.72 21.11 -11.82
N ALA A 130 -9.87 21.79 -11.04
CA ALA A 130 -8.98 22.86 -11.50
C ALA A 130 -7.89 22.38 -12.47
N GLN A 131 -7.52 21.09 -12.43
CA GLN A 131 -6.53 20.51 -13.34
C GLN A 131 -6.97 20.53 -14.81
N LYS A 132 -8.27 20.69 -15.10
CA LYS A 132 -8.84 20.64 -16.46
C LYS A 132 -8.37 19.43 -17.28
N ASN A 133 -8.09 18.31 -16.60
CA ASN A 133 -7.62 17.09 -17.22
C ASN A 133 -8.82 16.18 -17.54
N HIS A 134 -9.07 15.94 -18.82
CA HIS A 134 -10.18 15.11 -19.29
C HIS A 134 -10.10 13.66 -18.80
N GLU A 135 -8.90 13.07 -18.73
CA GLU A 135 -8.71 11.70 -18.23
C GLU A 135 -9.13 11.60 -16.76
N VAL A 136 -8.71 12.56 -15.93
CA VAL A 136 -9.08 12.62 -14.50
C VAL A 136 -10.59 12.72 -14.33
N ASN A 137 -11.25 13.60 -15.08
CA ASN A 137 -12.70 13.81 -14.98
C ASN A 137 -13.50 12.57 -15.42
N GLU A 138 -13.09 11.93 -16.51
CA GLU A 138 -13.74 10.72 -17.04
C GLU A 138 -13.53 9.53 -16.09
N PHE A 139 -12.31 9.35 -15.58
CA PHE A 139 -11.99 8.33 -14.57
C PHE A 139 -12.83 8.50 -13.31
N ARG A 140 -12.88 9.71 -12.74
CA ARG A 140 -13.65 10.03 -11.53
C ARG A 140 -15.13 9.73 -11.73
N THR A 141 -15.69 10.11 -12.88
CA THR A 141 -17.11 9.89 -13.19
C THR A 141 -17.40 8.39 -13.30
N LYS A 142 -16.64 7.67 -14.14
CA LYS A 142 -16.83 6.24 -14.38
C LYS A 142 -16.70 5.42 -13.11
N MET A 143 -15.62 5.62 -12.36
CA MET A 143 -15.37 4.84 -11.15
C MET A 143 -16.34 5.20 -10.02
N ARG A 144 -16.81 6.45 -9.93
CA ARG A 144 -17.81 6.84 -8.93
C ARG A 144 -19.10 6.05 -9.14
N THR A 145 -19.59 6.03 -10.38
CA THR A 145 -20.78 5.25 -10.74
C THR A 145 -20.59 3.77 -10.40
N PHE A 146 -19.43 3.20 -10.74
CA PHE A 146 -19.10 1.81 -10.40
C PHE A 146 -19.15 1.53 -8.89
N CYS A 147 -18.56 2.40 -8.06
CA CYS A 147 -18.56 2.27 -6.60
C CYS A 147 -19.97 2.42 -6.01
N GLU A 148 -20.75 3.38 -6.49
CA GLU A 148 -22.13 3.62 -6.05
C GLU A 148 -23.04 2.43 -6.39
N GLU A 149 -22.94 1.88 -7.61
CA GLU A 149 -23.67 0.68 -8.04
C GLU A 149 -23.33 -0.52 -7.13
N LYS A 150 -22.04 -0.75 -6.85
CA LYS A 150 -21.60 -1.84 -5.96
C LYS A 150 -22.07 -1.67 -4.52
N ALA A 151 -22.04 -0.45 -3.99
CA ALA A 151 -22.55 -0.19 -2.65
C ALA A 151 -24.06 -0.44 -2.57
N GLN A 152 -24.81 -0.12 -3.63
CA GLN A 152 -26.24 -0.34 -3.70
C GLN A 152 -26.59 -1.84 -3.80
N GLU A 153 -25.88 -2.59 -4.65
CA GLU A 153 -25.96 -4.05 -4.72
C GLU A 153 -25.72 -4.66 -3.33
N ARG A 154 -24.70 -4.18 -2.62
CA ARG A 154 -24.33 -4.64 -1.28
C ARG A 154 -25.42 -4.39 -0.24
N GLN A 155 -26.08 -3.23 -0.28
CA GLN A 155 -27.16 -2.91 0.66
C GLN A 155 -28.41 -3.79 0.45
N MET A 156 -28.60 -4.32 -0.76
CA MET A 156 -29.70 -5.23 -1.09
C MET A 156 -29.40 -6.70 -0.77
N LEU A 157 -28.19 -7.01 -0.27
CA LEU A 157 -27.82 -8.39 0.07
C LEU A 157 -28.58 -8.88 1.31
N PRO A 158 -28.90 -10.19 1.37
CA PRO A 158 -29.31 -10.84 2.61
C PRO A 158 -28.27 -10.65 3.71
N TRP A 159 -28.70 -10.60 4.97
CA TRP A 159 -27.84 -10.33 6.13
C TRP A 159 -26.60 -11.25 6.20
N GLN A 160 -26.71 -12.51 5.77
CA GLN A 160 -25.58 -13.46 5.75
C GLN A 160 -24.49 -13.04 4.76
N GLN A 161 -24.87 -12.67 3.54
CA GLN A 161 -23.93 -12.22 2.50
C GLN A 161 -23.35 -10.84 2.82
N TRP A 162 -24.15 -9.97 3.44
CA TRP A 162 -23.65 -8.69 3.95
C TRP A 162 -22.65 -8.90 5.10
N MET A 163 -22.92 -9.83 6.00
CA MET A 163 -22.00 -10.21 7.08
C MET A 163 -20.70 -10.80 6.53
N GLU A 164 -20.77 -11.64 5.49
CA GLU A 164 -19.59 -12.18 4.79
C GLU A 164 -18.69 -11.08 4.22
N TYR A 165 -19.28 -10.04 3.63
CA TYR A 165 -18.56 -8.85 3.18
C TYR A 165 -17.90 -8.09 4.34
N SER A 166 -18.67 -7.80 5.40
CA SER A 166 -18.25 -6.93 6.52
C SER A 166 -17.24 -7.61 7.44
N PHE A 167 -17.40 -8.92 7.61
CA PHE A 167 -16.67 -9.74 8.58
C PHE A 167 -16.16 -11.04 7.93
N PRO A 168 -15.25 -10.96 6.94
CA PRO A 168 -14.71 -12.15 6.31
C PRO A 168 -14.00 -13.06 7.33
N CYS A 169 -14.18 -14.38 7.20
CA CYS A 169 -13.57 -15.36 8.09
C CYS A 169 -12.04 -15.23 8.17
N ASP A 170 -11.47 -15.26 9.39
CA ASP A 170 -10.02 -15.31 9.58
C ASP A 170 -9.56 -16.76 9.82
N LEU A 171 -8.99 -17.38 8.78
CA LEU A 171 -8.70 -18.82 8.75
C LEU A 171 -7.21 -19.12 8.74
N GLU A 172 -6.80 -20.19 9.42
CA GLU A 172 -5.45 -20.75 9.28
C GLU A 172 -5.30 -21.45 7.92
N PRO A 173 -4.08 -21.43 7.33
CA PRO A 173 -3.80 -22.13 6.07
C PRO A 173 -4.01 -23.64 6.11
N CYS A 174 -4.07 -24.25 7.30
CA CYS A 174 -4.21 -25.69 7.49
C CYS A 174 -5.41 -26.04 8.41
N CYS A 175 -6.12 -27.12 8.09
CA CYS A 175 -7.31 -27.57 8.82
C CYS A 175 -7.02 -28.43 10.07
N SER A 176 -5.74 -28.71 10.36
CA SER A 176 -5.35 -29.54 11.50
C SER A 176 -3.98 -29.12 12.05
N PRO A 177 -3.82 -28.93 13.37
CA PRO A 177 -2.51 -28.78 13.98
C PRO A 177 -1.65 -30.03 13.70
N PRO A 178 -0.34 -29.92 13.47
CA PRO A 178 0.50 -31.07 13.16
C PRO A 178 0.38 -32.14 14.26
N MET A 179 0.10 -33.38 13.87
CA MET A 179 0.24 -34.52 14.78
C MET A 179 1.72 -34.90 14.81
N SER A 180 2.42 -34.53 15.88
CA SER A 180 3.77 -35.03 16.14
C SER A 180 3.76 -36.57 16.22
N GLY A 181 4.77 -37.17 15.61
CA GLY A 181 4.89 -38.61 15.39
C GLY A 181 4.75 -39.46 16.66
N SER A 182 3.63 -40.17 16.75
CA SER A 182 3.54 -41.52 17.29
C SER A 182 2.23 -42.12 16.78
N MET A 183 2.32 -43.32 16.22
CA MET A 183 1.15 -44.04 15.71
C MET A 183 0.13 -44.34 16.82
N LYS A 184 -1.16 -44.32 16.43
CA LYS A 184 -2.35 -44.92 17.08
C LYS A 184 -3.02 -44.12 18.22
N SER A 185 -3.88 -43.17 17.86
CA SER A 185 -5.20 -42.99 18.47
C SER A 185 -6.09 -42.08 17.61
N LYS A 186 -7.18 -42.64 17.04
CA LYS A 186 -8.20 -41.92 16.26
C LYS A 186 -9.25 -41.24 17.19
N SER A 187 -8.82 -40.52 18.23
CA SER A 187 -9.74 -39.61 18.93
C SER A 187 -9.13 -38.22 18.99
N THR A 188 -9.56 -37.34 18.10
CA THR A 188 -9.34 -35.90 18.23
C THR A 188 -9.87 -35.47 19.59
N LYS A 189 -9.02 -34.87 20.43
CA LYS A 189 -9.40 -34.42 21.76
C LYS A 189 -10.53 -33.38 21.60
N LYS A 190 -11.70 -33.66 22.17
CA LYS A 190 -12.84 -32.74 22.10
C LYS A 190 -12.49 -31.40 22.74
N ILE A 191 -13.09 -30.33 22.21
CA ILE A 191 -12.82 -28.94 22.62
C ILE A 191 -14.00 -28.42 23.45
N PHE A 192 -13.71 -27.64 24.48
CA PHE A 192 -14.73 -26.99 25.30
C PHE A 192 -14.83 -25.52 24.92
N ILE A 193 -16.00 -25.11 24.44
CA ILE A 193 -16.26 -23.74 23.97
C ILE A 193 -17.32 -23.14 24.88
N ASN A 194 -17.04 -21.95 25.41
CA ASN A 194 -18.00 -21.18 26.18
C ASN A 194 -18.85 -20.32 25.22
N VAL A 195 -20.18 -20.48 25.25
CA VAL A 195 -21.13 -19.75 24.39
C VAL A 195 -22.10 -18.95 25.25
N LYS A 196 -22.05 -17.62 25.14
CA LYS A 196 -23.01 -16.64 25.69
C LYS A 196 -24.11 -16.33 24.67
N PHE A 197 -25.28 -15.86 25.10
CA PHE A 197 -26.30 -15.28 24.22
C PHE A 197 -26.37 -13.76 24.41
N GLU A 198 -26.52 -12.99 23.33
CA GLU A 198 -26.48 -11.51 23.36
C GLU A 198 -27.37 -10.86 24.45
N ALA A 199 -28.62 -11.32 24.59
CA ALA A 199 -29.59 -10.78 25.55
C ALA A 199 -29.56 -11.45 26.94
N CYS A 200 -28.58 -12.30 27.22
CA CYS A 200 -28.53 -13.07 28.47
C CYS A 200 -27.11 -13.17 29.01
N ASP A 201 -26.93 -12.87 30.30
CA ASP A 201 -25.62 -13.01 30.94
C ASP A 201 -25.22 -14.46 31.23
N GLU A 202 -26.10 -15.43 31.01
CA GLU A 202 -25.76 -16.85 31.11
C GLU A 202 -24.93 -17.34 29.92
N SER A 203 -23.92 -18.15 30.24
CA SER A 203 -22.98 -18.74 29.29
C SER A 203 -22.92 -20.26 29.46
N PHE A 204 -22.87 -21.01 28.37
CA PHE A 204 -22.82 -22.47 28.38
C PHE A 204 -21.47 -22.98 27.92
N MET A 205 -20.85 -23.85 28.71
CA MET A 205 -19.68 -24.60 28.28
C MET A 205 -20.13 -25.85 27.50
N LEU A 206 -19.80 -25.88 26.21
CA LEU A 206 -20.23 -26.91 25.26
C LEU A 206 -19.02 -27.70 24.77
N GLN A 207 -19.17 -29.01 24.73
CA GLN A 207 -18.14 -29.90 24.19
C GLN A 207 -18.41 -30.15 22.71
N GLN A 208 -17.44 -29.92 21.83
CA GLN A 208 -17.53 -30.14 20.36
C GLN A 208 -16.34 -30.92 19.82
N ASP A 209 -16.48 -31.51 18.64
CA ASP A 209 -15.34 -31.98 17.86
C ASP A 209 -14.68 -30.76 17.17
N PRO A 210 -13.34 -30.61 17.22
CA PRO A 210 -12.68 -29.54 16.48
C PRO A 210 -12.95 -29.54 14.97
N GLN A 211 -13.33 -30.69 14.39
CA GLN A 211 -13.72 -30.81 12.99
C GLN A 211 -15.19 -30.46 12.70
N ASP A 212 -16.00 -30.21 13.73
CA ASP A 212 -17.38 -29.78 13.56
C ASP A 212 -17.45 -28.43 12.84
N PHE A 213 -18.54 -28.17 12.13
CA PHE A 213 -18.84 -26.86 11.54
C PHE A 213 -19.56 -25.96 12.56
N PRO A 214 -19.48 -24.61 12.42
CA PRO A 214 -20.12 -23.65 13.32
C PRO A 214 -21.61 -23.94 13.61
N VAL A 215 -22.36 -24.38 12.61
CA VAL A 215 -23.78 -24.73 12.75
C VAL A 215 -24.05 -25.87 13.76
N ALA A 216 -23.11 -26.81 13.93
CA ALA A 216 -23.24 -27.89 14.91
C ALA A 216 -23.11 -27.36 16.35
N LEU A 217 -22.20 -26.41 16.56
CA LEU A 217 -22.04 -25.71 17.83
C LEU A 217 -23.28 -24.86 18.15
N MET A 218 -23.79 -24.09 17.18
CA MET A 218 -25.02 -23.30 17.35
C MET A 218 -26.22 -24.17 17.71
N ARG A 219 -26.41 -25.30 17.01
CA ARG A 219 -27.47 -26.26 17.32
C ARG A 219 -27.33 -26.84 18.74
N SER A 220 -26.10 -27.12 19.17
CA SER A 220 -25.81 -27.60 20.52
C SER A 220 -26.14 -26.55 21.58
N ALA A 221 -25.80 -25.28 21.34
CA ALA A 221 -26.10 -24.16 22.21
C ALA A 221 -27.61 -23.91 22.33
N LEU A 222 -28.33 -23.86 21.20
CA LEU A 222 -29.78 -23.69 21.16
C LEU A 222 -30.52 -24.82 21.87
N LYS A 223 -30.09 -26.07 21.67
CA LYS A 223 -30.65 -27.23 22.39
C LYS A 223 -30.46 -27.09 23.90
N LYS A 224 -29.29 -26.63 24.34
CA LYS A 224 -29.00 -26.42 25.76
C LYS A 224 -29.87 -25.28 26.35
N LYS A 225 -29.95 -24.15 25.67
CA LYS A 225 -30.82 -23.01 26.03
C LYS A 225 -32.29 -23.42 26.15
N ALA A 226 -32.82 -24.14 25.15
CA ALA A 226 -34.20 -24.62 25.18
C ALA A 226 -34.47 -25.59 26.35
N THR A 227 -33.49 -26.42 26.69
CA THR A 227 -33.61 -27.35 27.84
C THR A 227 -33.60 -26.60 29.17
N VAL A 228 -32.73 -25.60 29.33
CA VAL A 228 -32.54 -24.86 30.59
C VAL A 228 -33.70 -23.89 30.83
N PHE A 229 -34.08 -23.10 29.83
CA PHE A 229 -35.07 -22.04 29.98
C PHE A 229 -36.49 -22.42 29.53
N ARG A 230 -36.70 -23.66 29.06
CA ARG A 230 -37.98 -24.13 28.49
C ARG A 230 -38.51 -23.22 27.37
N SER A 231 -37.60 -22.65 26.59
CA SER A 231 -37.93 -21.76 25.47
C SER A 231 -38.38 -22.53 24.23
N VAL A 232 -39.05 -21.85 23.31
CA VAL A 232 -39.40 -22.38 21.98
C VAL A 232 -38.11 -22.76 21.24
N ARG A 233 -38.16 -23.83 20.43
CA ARG A 233 -37.05 -24.20 19.54
C ARG A 233 -36.86 -23.10 18.51
N GLN A 234 -35.62 -22.66 18.38
CA GLN A 234 -35.19 -21.67 17.39
C GLN A 234 -34.31 -22.38 16.35
N GLU A 235 -34.26 -21.86 15.13
CA GLU A 235 -33.42 -22.42 14.06
C GLU A 235 -32.00 -21.86 14.14
N PRO A 236 -30.95 -22.68 13.99
CA PRO A 236 -29.56 -22.22 14.04
C PRO A 236 -29.18 -21.30 12.88
N GLU A 237 -29.93 -21.33 11.77
CA GLU A 237 -29.70 -20.50 10.58
C GLU A 237 -30.00 -19.02 10.82
N ASP A 238 -30.76 -18.67 11.85
CA ASP A 238 -31.09 -17.29 12.25
C ASP A 238 -29.99 -16.63 13.11
N TYR A 239 -28.91 -17.36 13.38
CA TYR A 239 -27.84 -16.96 14.28
C TYR A 239 -26.46 -17.04 13.65
N THR A 240 -25.55 -16.29 14.23
CA THR A 240 -24.11 -16.38 13.99
C THR A 240 -23.33 -16.39 15.31
N LEU A 241 -22.05 -16.75 15.26
CA LEU A 241 -21.17 -16.77 16.43
C LEU A 241 -20.15 -15.65 16.32
N GLN A 242 -20.17 -14.73 17.26
CA GLN A 242 -19.16 -13.67 17.38
C GLN A 242 -18.09 -14.11 18.38
N VAL A 243 -16.82 -13.86 18.07
CA VAL A 243 -15.75 -13.92 19.08
C VAL A 243 -16.01 -12.81 20.08
N ASN A 244 -16.09 -13.12 21.38
CA ASN A 244 -16.39 -12.11 22.38
C ASN A 244 -15.47 -10.90 22.20
N GLY A 245 -16.01 -9.68 22.39
CA GLY A 245 -15.31 -8.39 22.29
C GLY A 245 -14.42 -8.15 21.07
N ARG A 246 -14.65 -8.87 19.97
CA ARG A 246 -14.02 -8.62 18.67
C ARG A 246 -15.09 -8.52 17.61
N TRP A 247 -14.80 -7.75 16.58
CA TRP A 247 -15.56 -7.71 15.34
C TRP A 247 -15.06 -8.85 14.43
N GLU A 248 -15.19 -10.08 14.94
CA GLU A 248 -14.75 -11.32 14.30
C GLU A 248 -15.84 -12.38 14.50
N PHE A 249 -16.23 -13.05 13.42
CA PHE A 249 -17.35 -13.99 13.40
C PHE A 249 -16.93 -15.37 12.88
N ILE A 250 -17.60 -16.41 13.37
CA ILE A 250 -17.36 -17.83 13.09
C ILE A 250 -18.60 -18.40 12.41
N TYR A 251 -18.54 -18.59 11.10
CA TYR A 251 -19.66 -19.04 10.27
C TYR A 251 -19.17 -19.80 9.03
N GLY A 252 -20.11 -20.29 8.22
CA GLY A 252 -19.80 -20.97 6.97
C GLY A 252 -19.41 -22.45 7.15
N LYS A 253 -18.74 -23.00 6.14
CA LYS A 253 -18.43 -24.44 6.02
C LYS A 253 -16.96 -24.75 6.29
N HIS A 254 -16.40 -24.11 7.31
CA HIS A 254 -15.04 -24.33 7.77
C HIS A 254 -15.05 -25.10 9.10
N PRO A 255 -14.14 -26.06 9.31
CA PRO A 255 -13.98 -26.70 10.62
C PRO A 255 -13.70 -25.67 11.71
N LEU A 256 -14.24 -25.87 12.92
CA LEU A 256 -14.00 -24.97 14.06
C LEU A 256 -12.51 -24.75 14.33
N CYS A 257 -11.67 -25.78 14.20
CA CYS A 257 -10.24 -25.65 14.40
C CYS A 257 -9.49 -24.89 13.29
N GLN A 258 -10.13 -24.54 12.18
CA GLN A 258 -9.52 -23.73 11.13
C GLN A 258 -9.59 -22.22 11.42
N PHE A 259 -10.54 -21.76 12.22
CA PHE A 259 -10.63 -20.34 12.58
C PHE A 259 -9.45 -19.94 13.47
N LYS A 260 -8.73 -18.87 13.12
CA LYS A 260 -7.48 -18.47 13.80
C LYS A 260 -7.67 -18.27 15.30
N TYR A 261 -8.78 -17.68 15.73
CA TYR A 261 -9.11 -17.53 17.14
C TYR A 261 -9.18 -18.89 17.85
N ILE A 262 -9.98 -19.83 17.31
CA ILE A 262 -10.14 -21.17 17.88
C ILE A 262 -8.81 -21.93 17.84
N PHE A 263 -8.10 -21.88 16.72
CA PHE A 263 -6.78 -22.49 16.56
C PHE A 263 -5.79 -21.98 17.63
N SER A 264 -5.75 -20.66 17.86
CA SER A 264 -4.92 -20.04 18.89
C SER A 264 -5.32 -20.49 20.29
N CYS A 265 -6.62 -20.57 20.60
CA CYS A 265 -7.10 -21.07 21.88
C CYS A 265 -6.66 -22.53 22.12
N LEU A 266 -6.80 -23.39 21.10
CA LEU A 266 -6.36 -24.79 21.18
C LEU A 266 -4.86 -24.92 21.38
N ARG A 267 -4.08 -24.07 20.70
CA ARG A 267 -2.62 -24.03 20.84
C ARG A 267 -2.19 -23.58 22.23
N ASN A 268 -2.88 -22.60 22.81
CA ASN A 268 -2.56 -22.03 24.13
C ASN A 268 -3.21 -22.80 25.30
N GLY A 269 -3.95 -23.88 25.04
CA GLY A 269 -4.69 -24.61 26.07
C GLY A 269 -5.83 -23.80 26.71
N GLN A 270 -6.36 -22.81 26.01
CA GLN A 270 -7.45 -21.94 26.45
C GLN A 270 -8.79 -22.40 25.85
N ASN A 271 -9.88 -22.21 26.60
CA ASN A 271 -11.23 -22.44 26.09
C ASN A 271 -11.72 -21.21 25.29
N PRO A 272 -12.20 -21.38 24.05
CA PRO A 272 -12.75 -20.26 23.29
C PRO A 272 -14.03 -19.69 23.92
N HIS A 273 -14.23 -18.39 23.79
CA HIS A 273 -15.39 -17.65 24.30
C HIS A 273 -16.11 -16.95 23.15
N LEU A 274 -17.34 -17.38 22.89
CA LEU A 274 -18.17 -16.90 21.78
C LEU A 274 -19.52 -16.38 22.27
N THR A 275 -20.12 -15.48 21.50
CA THR A 275 -21.47 -14.96 21.72
C THR A 275 -22.34 -15.35 20.52
N MET A 276 -23.49 -15.96 20.79
CA MET A 276 -24.54 -16.17 19.81
C MET A 276 -25.28 -14.85 19.57
N VAL A 277 -25.24 -14.39 18.32
CA VAL A 277 -25.83 -13.13 17.85
C VAL A 277 -26.96 -13.43 16.87
N ASP A 278 -28.09 -12.77 17.07
CA ASP A 278 -29.28 -12.93 16.22
C ASP A 278 -29.14 -12.12 14.93
N HIS A 279 -29.67 -12.62 13.82
CA HIS A 279 -29.64 -11.93 12.53
C HIS A 279 -30.22 -10.50 12.56
N THR A 280 -31.15 -10.21 13.48
CA THR A 280 -31.71 -8.86 13.65
C THR A 280 -30.65 -7.84 14.09
N THR A 281 -29.66 -8.25 14.87
CA THR A 281 -28.54 -7.38 15.27
C THR A 281 -27.64 -7.07 14.07
N ILE A 282 -27.32 -8.06 13.25
CA ILE A 282 -26.54 -7.86 12.02
C ILE A 282 -27.31 -6.96 11.04
N SER A 283 -28.62 -7.16 10.92
CA SER A 283 -29.48 -6.34 10.05
C SER A 283 -29.51 -4.87 10.50
N LYS A 284 -29.48 -4.60 11.81
CA LYS A 284 -29.34 -3.23 12.33
C LYS A 284 -28.02 -2.59 11.92
N TYR A 285 -26.90 -3.31 12.01
CA TYR A 285 -25.61 -2.80 11.53
C TYR A 285 -25.64 -2.49 10.03
N GLN A 286 -26.28 -3.34 9.23
CA GLN A 286 -26.49 -3.12 7.80
C GLN A 286 -27.31 -1.84 7.54
N GLU A 287 -28.41 -1.64 8.26
CA GLU A 287 -29.24 -0.43 8.15
C GLU A 287 -28.49 0.84 8.56
N GLU A 288 -27.72 0.80 9.64
CA GLU A 288 -26.91 1.92 10.13
C GLU A 288 -25.86 2.34 9.09
N GLN A 289 -25.17 1.38 8.45
CA GLN A 289 -24.26 1.67 7.33
C GLN A 289 -25.02 2.17 6.07
N GLY A 290 -26.22 1.64 5.79
CA GLY A 290 -27.00 1.96 4.58
C GLY A 290 -27.67 3.34 4.57
N ARG A 291 -28.00 3.91 5.73
CA ARG A 291 -28.62 5.24 5.85
C ARG A 291 -27.74 6.36 5.30
N MET A 292 -26.42 6.20 5.32
CA MET A 292 -25.46 7.18 4.76
C MET A 292 -25.36 7.10 3.23
N CYS A 293 -25.40 5.89 2.67
CA CYS A 293 -25.20 5.67 1.22
C CYS A 293 -26.46 5.98 0.38
N SER A 294 -27.66 5.76 0.94
CA SER A 294 -28.94 5.91 0.23
C SER A 294 -29.40 7.36 -0.01
N GLN A 295 -28.88 8.33 0.74
CA GLN A 295 -29.30 9.74 0.61
C GLN A 295 -28.61 10.48 -0.54
N VAL A 296 -27.41 10.07 -0.95
CA VAL A 296 -26.62 10.68 -2.05
C VAL A 296 -27.23 10.39 -3.43
N TYR A 297 -27.87 9.24 -3.60
CA TYR A 297 -28.30 8.75 -4.91
C TYR A 297 -29.62 9.35 -5.42
N LYS A 298 -30.58 9.65 -4.52
CA LYS A 298 -31.92 10.15 -4.90
C LYS A 298 -31.89 11.50 -5.64
N SER A 299 -30.81 12.25 -5.49
CA SER A 299 -30.61 13.60 -6.05
C SER A 299 -30.23 13.59 -7.55
N ARG A 300 -29.70 12.48 -8.09
CA ARG A 300 -28.91 12.51 -9.34
C ARG A 300 -29.40 11.67 -10.52
N SER A 301 -30.53 10.98 -10.40
CA SER A 301 -31.09 10.16 -11.48
C SER A 301 -31.50 10.93 -12.75
N LEU A 302 -31.30 12.26 -12.83
CA LEU A 302 -31.85 13.13 -13.87
C LEU A 302 -30.87 13.74 -14.87
N SER A 303 -29.56 13.46 -14.85
CA SER A 303 -28.64 14.05 -15.85
C SER A 303 -27.58 13.08 -16.38
N ARG A 304 -27.98 12.17 -17.27
CA ARG A 304 -27.03 11.56 -18.22
C ARG A 304 -26.91 12.49 -19.43
N PRO A 305 -25.75 13.09 -19.71
CA PRO A 305 -25.53 13.76 -20.98
C PRO A 305 -25.63 12.72 -22.12
N PRO A 306 -26.19 13.08 -23.28
CA PRO A 306 -26.30 12.17 -24.40
C PRO A 306 -24.90 11.74 -24.89
N PRO A 307 -24.75 10.50 -25.40
CA PRO A 307 -23.49 10.06 -25.97
C PRO A 307 -23.10 10.98 -27.13
N LEU A 308 -21.87 11.51 -27.07
CA LEU A 308 -21.31 12.30 -28.17
C LEU A 308 -21.24 11.43 -29.44
N PRO A 309 -21.59 11.96 -30.62
CA PRO A 309 -21.55 11.20 -31.85
C PRO A 309 -20.11 10.79 -32.18
N LEU A 310 -19.91 9.50 -32.48
CA LEU A 310 -18.67 8.95 -33.03
C LEU A 310 -18.32 9.71 -34.33
N LYS A 311 -17.19 10.42 -34.33
CA LYS A 311 -16.69 11.09 -35.54
C LYS A 311 -16.40 10.04 -36.62
N LYS A 312 -17.11 10.13 -37.74
CA LYS A 312 -17.09 9.16 -38.86
C LYS A 312 -15.81 9.19 -39.73
N ASN A 313 -14.88 10.10 -39.50
CA ASN A 313 -13.63 10.22 -40.28
C ASN A 313 -12.41 10.02 -39.37
N THR A 314 -12.00 8.78 -39.16
CA THR A 314 -10.76 8.42 -38.45
C THR A 314 -9.84 7.65 -39.39
N SER A 315 -8.53 7.94 -39.32
CA SER A 315 -7.50 7.23 -40.08
C SER A 315 -6.72 6.31 -39.16
N SER A 316 -6.44 5.08 -39.61
CA SER A 316 -5.67 4.10 -38.85
C SER A 316 -4.18 4.48 -38.81
N LEU A 317 -3.56 4.39 -37.64
CA LEU A 317 -2.12 4.59 -37.45
C LEU A 317 -1.28 3.73 -38.42
N TRP A 318 -1.71 2.49 -38.70
CA TRP A 318 -0.97 1.53 -39.54
C TRP A 318 -0.87 1.91 -41.02
N SER A 319 -1.59 2.93 -41.44
CA SER A 319 -1.48 3.49 -42.80
C SER A 319 -0.26 4.42 -42.97
N ILE A 320 0.44 4.77 -41.89
CA ILE A 320 1.52 5.76 -41.89
C ILE A 320 2.89 5.07 -41.84
N ASN A 321 3.52 4.94 -43.00
CA ASN A 321 4.87 4.36 -43.14
C ASN A 321 5.99 5.44 -43.15
N GLU A 322 5.75 6.55 -42.46
CA GLU A 322 6.72 7.64 -42.30
C GLU A 322 7.47 7.47 -40.95
N PRO A 323 8.74 7.93 -40.84
CA PRO A 323 9.47 7.89 -39.58
C PRO A 323 8.81 8.78 -38.52
N PHE A 324 8.84 8.33 -37.27
CA PHE A 324 8.33 9.12 -36.16
C PHE A 324 9.33 10.21 -35.77
N TYR A 325 8.87 11.45 -35.63
CA TYR A 325 9.68 12.56 -35.14
C TYR A 325 8.86 13.52 -34.28
N ILE A 326 9.56 14.26 -33.42
CA ILE A 326 9.00 15.34 -32.62
C ILE A 326 9.88 16.58 -32.75
N ASN A 327 9.33 17.77 -32.54
CA ASN A 327 10.13 18.99 -32.45
C ASN A 327 10.39 19.32 -30.98
N LEU A 328 11.68 19.43 -30.62
CA LEU A 328 12.14 19.99 -29.35
C LEU A 328 12.28 21.51 -29.51
N VAL A 329 11.37 22.26 -28.90
CA VAL A 329 11.26 23.71 -29.13
C VAL A 329 12.20 24.46 -28.19
N GLN A 330 11.91 24.44 -26.89
CA GLN A 330 12.63 25.22 -25.88
C GLN A 330 12.60 24.53 -24.51
N GLY A 331 13.57 24.84 -23.66
CA GLY A 331 13.49 24.62 -22.22
C GLY A 331 13.02 25.87 -21.49
N SER A 332 12.57 25.70 -20.25
CA SER A 332 12.18 26.81 -19.38
C SER A 332 12.65 26.60 -17.94
N ARG A 333 12.99 27.66 -17.22
CA ARG A 333 13.47 27.62 -15.82
C ARG A 333 14.60 26.61 -15.59
N VAL A 334 15.52 26.49 -16.53
CA VAL A 334 16.67 25.59 -16.40
C VAL A 334 17.73 26.23 -15.51
N ASN A 335 18.22 25.47 -14.52
CA ASN A 335 19.26 25.91 -13.61
C ASN A 335 20.51 25.03 -13.79
N ALA A 336 21.57 25.61 -14.34
CA ALA A 336 22.86 24.94 -14.55
C ALA A 336 24.01 25.96 -14.44
N ASP A 337 25.25 25.46 -14.33
CA ASP A 337 26.46 26.28 -14.27
C ASP A 337 26.74 26.93 -15.65
N GLU A 338 26.96 28.24 -15.69
CA GLU A 338 27.21 29.02 -16.91
C GLU A 338 28.43 28.52 -17.72
N GLY A 339 29.37 27.82 -17.07
CA GLY A 339 30.54 27.20 -17.73
C GLY A 339 30.24 25.92 -18.52
N MET A 340 28.97 25.50 -18.64
CA MET A 340 28.55 24.27 -19.30
C MET A 340 27.69 24.54 -20.55
N LYS A 341 27.36 23.47 -21.29
CA LYS A 341 26.37 23.46 -22.37
C LYS A 341 25.21 22.53 -21.99
N LEU A 342 24.00 22.89 -22.40
CA LEU A 342 22.80 22.09 -22.19
C LEU A 342 22.55 21.17 -23.38
N VAL A 343 22.17 19.93 -23.07
CA VAL A 343 21.81 18.91 -24.05
C VAL A 343 20.58 18.16 -23.57
N VAL A 344 19.70 17.81 -24.51
CA VAL A 344 18.53 16.96 -24.28
C VAL A 344 18.73 15.64 -25.01
N GLN A 345 18.65 14.54 -24.29
CA GLN A 345 18.52 13.20 -24.87
C GLN A 345 17.05 12.78 -24.87
N ALA A 346 16.62 12.12 -25.95
CA ALA A 346 15.29 11.58 -26.11
C ALA A 346 15.36 10.12 -26.57
N GLY A 347 14.60 9.23 -25.92
CA GLY A 347 14.50 7.82 -26.28
C GLY A 347 13.06 7.35 -26.31
N LEU A 348 12.75 6.43 -27.24
CA LEU A 348 11.47 5.75 -27.31
C LEU A 348 11.55 4.38 -26.64
N PHE A 349 10.66 4.12 -25.68
CA PHE A 349 10.66 2.91 -24.89
C PHE A 349 9.31 2.19 -24.94
N HIS A 350 9.36 0.86 -24.80
CA HIS A 350 8.24 0.01 -24.43
C HIS A 350 8.61 -0.72 -23.14
N GLY A 351 8.15 -0.18 -22.01
CA GLY A 351 8.59 -0.68 -20.70
C GLY A 351 10.08 -0.41 -20.53
N SER A 352 10.86 -1.44 -20.22
CA SER A 352 12.32 -1.33 -20.08
C SER A 352 13.07 -1.43 -21.39
N GLU A 353 12.42 -1.81 -22.50
CA GLU A 353 13.05 -1.99 -23.80
C GLU A 353 13.10 -0.68 -24.60
N LEU A 354 14.27 -0.39 -25.16
CA LEU A 354 14.47 0.72 -26.08
C LEU A 354 14.04 0.30 -27.51
N LEU A 355 13.08 1.03 -28.10
CA LEU A 355 12.49 0.68 -29.40
C LEU A 355 13.39 0.99 -30.60
N CYS A 356 14.20 2.04 -30.48
CA CYS A 356 15.13 2.53 -31.51
C CYS A 356 16.27 3.32 -30.84
N LYS A 357 17.31 3.70 -31.59
CA LYS A 357 18.45 4.46 -31.03
C LYS A 357 17.99 5.76 -30.35
N VAL A 358 18.65 6.10 -29.24
CA VAL A 358 18.47 7.39 -28.54
C VAL A 358 18.93 8.53 -29.44
N VAL A 359 18.16 9.61 -29.46
CA VAL A 359 18.42 10.82 -30.24
C VAL A 359 18.87 11.92 -29.28
N THR A 360 19.89 12.69 -29.67
CA THR A 360 20.48 13.74 -28.83
C THR A 360 20.37 15.09 -29.55
N SER A 361 19.96 16.12 -28.83
CA SER A 361 19.91 17.49 -29.35
C SER A 361 21.31 18.07 -29.58
N PRO A 362 21.43 19.17 -30.36
CA PRO A 362 22.61 20.01 -30.34
C PRO A 362 22.93 20.57 -28.94
N GLU A 363 24.20 20.89 -28.71
CA GLU A 363 24.67 21.60 -27.50
C GLU A 363 24.25 23.08 -27.57
N VAL A 364 23.53 23.55 -26.56
CA VAL A 364 23.10 24.96 -26.44
C VAL A 364 23.77 25.61 -25.23
N ALA A 365 24.02 26.92 -25.29
CA ALA A 365 24.55 27.65 -24.14
C ALA A 365 23.59 27.58 -22.94
N VAL A 366 24.14 27.48 -21.73
CA VAL A 366 23.33 27.51 -20.52
C VAL A 366 22.59 28.84 -20.43
N SER A 367 21.27 28.74 -20.30
CA SER A 367 20.35 29.85 -20.07
C SER A 367 19.12 29.31 -19.34
N SER A 368 18.33 30.20 -18.74
CA SER A 368 17.08 29.79 -18.08
C SER A 368 16.03 29.30 -19.09
N GLU A 369 16.01 29.90 -20.27
CA GLU A 369 15.07 29.61 -21.36
C GLU A 369 15.83 29.19 -22.64
N PRO A 370 16.49 28.01 -22.66
CA PRO A 370 17.30 27.58 -23.79
C PRO A 370 16.42 27.21 -25.00
N LEU A 371 16.82 27.66 -26.19
CA LEU A 371 16.11 27.38 -27.45
C LEU A 371 16.87 26.31 -28.26
N TRP A 372 16.15 25.30 -28.74
CA TRP A 372 16.68 24.28 -29.66
C TRP A 372 16.03 24.34 -31.04
N ASP A 373 14.69 24.46 -31.10
CA ASP A 373 13.85 24.34 -32.31
C ASP A 373 14.33 23.28 -33.30
N GLN A 374 14.50 22.05 -32.80
CA GLN A 374 15.11 20.95 -33.53
C GLN A 374 14.14 19.78 -33.69
N ASN A 375 14.02 19.28 -34.92
CA ASN A 375 13.35 17.99 -35.15
C ASN A 375 14.24 16.84 -34.69
N LEU A 376 13.73 16.05 -33.75
CA LEU A 376 14.34 14.80 -33.30
C LEU A 376 13.61 13.65 -34.01
N GLU A 377 14.27 13.09 -35.04
CA GLU A 377 13.77 11.96 -35.83
C GLU A 377 14.25 10.64 -35.23
N PHE A 378 13.32 9.70 -35.07
CA PHE A 378 13.58 8.37 -34.51
C PHE A 378 13.56 7.32 -35.62
N ASP A 379 14.46 6.35 -35.53
CA ASP A 379 14.59 5.22 -36.46
C ASP A 379 13.50 4.17 -36.21
N ILE A 380 12.24 4.58 -36.35
CA ILE A 380 11.02 3.76 -36.24
C ILE A 380 9.88 4.43 -37.00
N ASN A 381 9.12 3.63 -37.76
CA ASN A 381 7.94 4.13 -38.46
C ASN A 381 6.78 4.35 -37.49
N VAL A 382 5.93 5.33 -37.80
CA VAL A 382 4.71 5.62 -37.01
C VAL A 382 3.79 4.38 -36.93
N ALA A 383 3.66 3.61 -38.01
CA ALA A 383 2.87 2.38 -38.04
C ALA A 383 3.40 1.25 -37.14
N ASP A 384 4.68 1.29 -36.76
CA ASP A 384 5.34 0.26 -35.96
C ASP A 384 5.43 0.61 -34.46
N LEU A 385 4.97 1.80 -34.07
CA LEU A 385 4.89 2.21 -32.67
C LEU A 385 3.91 1.30 -31.90
N PRO A 386 4.34 0.59 -30.84
CA PRO A 386 3.43 -0.14 -29.98
C PRO A 386 2.53 0.80 -29.16
N ARG A 387 1.38 0.31 -28.71
CA ARG A 387 0.36 1.10 -27.97
C ARG A 387 0.92 1.85 -26.75
N MET A 388 1.88 1.23 -26.07
CA MET A 388 2.49 1.75 -24.85
C MET A 388 3.86 2.40 -25.11
N SER A 389 4.06 2.94 -26.31
CA SER A 389 5.25 3.74 -26.64
C SER A 389 5.35 4.94 -25.70
N ARG A 390 6.47 5.04 -25.01
CA ARG A 390 6.81 6.11 -24.07
C ARG A 390 7.99 6.89 -24.62
N LEU A 391 7.86 8.21 -24.65
CA LEU A 391 8.93 9.13 -24.98
C LEU A 391 9.58 9.63 -23.68
N CYS A 392 10.86 9.32 -23.50
CA CYS A 392 11.62 9.64 -22.29
C CYS A 392 12.66 10.69 -22.63
N PHE A 393 12.75 11.74 -21.81
CA PHE A 393 13.72 12.83 -21.96
C PHE A 393 14.64 12.92 -20.75
N ALA A 394 15.89 13.32 -21.01
CA ALA A 394 16.85 13.72 -20.00
C ALA A 394 17.55 15.01 -20.42
N LEU A 395 17.52 16.01 -19.54
CA LEU A 395 18.26 17.25 -19.66
C LEU A 395 19.53 17.13 -18.82
N TYR A 396 20.69 17.38 -19.44
CA TYR A 396 21.98 17.32 -18.76
C TYR A 396 22.89 18.45 -19.22
N ALA A 397 23.84 18.81 -18.34
CA ALA A 397 24.87 19.77 -18.62
C ALA A 397 26.21 19.06 -18.91
N VAL A 398 26.84 19.45 -20.01
CA VAL A 398 28.15 18.96 -20.45
C VAL A 398 29.19 20.07 -20.39
N ILE A 399 30.43 19.73 -20.02
CA ILE A 399 31.53 20.69 -20.04
C ILE A 399 32.02 20.86 -21.48
N GLU A 400 32.24 22.10 -21.90
CA GLU A 400 32.76 22.42 -23.22
C GLU A 400 34.11 21.70 -23.47
N LYS A 401 34.17 20.90 -24.55
CA LYS A 401 35.39 20.19 -24.94
C LYS A 401 36.42 21.18 -25.46
N ALA A 402 37.18 21.82 -24.57
CA ALA A 402 38.33 22.61 -24.97
C ALA A 402 39.33 21.73 -25.77
N LYS A 403 39.68 22.15 -27.00
CA LYS A 403 40.78 21.57 -27.78
C LYS A 403 42.08 21.71 -26.98
N LYS A 404 42.49 20.67 -26.25
CA LYS A 404 43.79 20.67 -25.58
C LYS A 404 44.91 20.48 -26.62
N PRO A 405 46.00 21.27 -26.57
CA PRO A 405 47.23 20.95 -27.29
C PRO A 405 47.80 19.63 -26.78
N ARG A 406 48.46 18.88 -27.68
CA ARG A 406 49.08 17.57 -27.38
C ARG A 406 50.04 17.69 -26.19
N GLY A 407 49.82 16.87 -25.17
CA GLY A 407 50.83 16.53 -24.16
C GLY A 407 50.41 16.83 -22.72
N THR A 408 49.86 15.82 -22.03
CA THR A 408 50.19 15.35 -20.66
C THR A 408 49.04 14.52 -20.08
N LYS A 409 49.42 13.53 -19.26
CA LYS A 409 48.67 12.33 -18.88
C LYS A 409 47.38 12.58 -18.08
N LYS A 410 46.38 11.72 -18.37
CA LYS A 410 45.18 11.33 -17.60
C LYS A 410 44.93 12.08 -16.28
N LYS A 411 43.94 12.96 -16.26
CA LYS A 411 43.14 13.32 -15.08
C LYS A 411 41.66 13.21 -15.45
N ASN A 412 40.93 12.45 -14.62
CA ASN A 412 39.50 12.08 -14.64
C ASN A 412 38.60 12.79 -15.67
N LYS A 413 37.93 12.00 -16.54
CA LYS A 413 36.68 12.41 -17.21
C LYS A 413 35.73 12.89 -16.10
N LYS A 414 35.50 14.21 -15.98
CA LYS A 414 34.38 14.73 -15.19
C LYS A 414 33.10 14.33 -15.94
N ALA A 415 32.20 13.66 -15.24
CA ALA A 415 30.98 13.07 -15.79
C ALA A 415 29.97 14.15 -16.19
N ASP A 416 29.17 13.88 -17.22
CA ASP A 416 28.02 14.69 -17.60
C ASP A 416 27.08 14.85 -16.38
N CYS A 417 26.54 16.05 -16.17
CA CYS A 417 25.72 16.36 -14.99
C CYS A 417 24.23 16.23 -15.35
N PRO A 418 23.53 15.17 -14.93
CA PRO A 418 22.09 15.05 -15.18
C PRO A 418 21.34 16.09 -14.34
N ILE A 419 20.53 16.93 -14.99
CA ILE A 419 19.77 18.00 -14.34
C ILE A 419 18.36 17.50 -14.02
N ALA A 420 17.66 17.03 -15.03
CA ALA A 420 16.26 16.66 -14.93
C ALA A 420 15.85 15.61 -15.97
N TRP A 421 14.74 14.93 -15.72
CA TRP A 421 14.14 13.96 -16.64
C TRP A 421 12.62 14.15 -16.71
N VAL A 422 12.00 13.74 -17.81
CA VAL A 422 10.54 13.71 -17.93
C VAL A 422 10.13 12.68 -18.97
N ASN A 423 9.04 11.95 -18.70
CA ASN A 423 8.49 10.99 -19.64
C ASN A 423 7.09 11.42 -20.06
N THR A 424 6.66 11.03 -21.26
CA THR A 424 5.27 11.17 -21.70
C THR A 424 4.87 10.03 -22.62
N MET A 425 3.61 9.62 -22.55
CA MET A 425 3.07 8.63 -23.50
C MET A 425 2.95 9.25 -24.89
N VAL A 426 3.24 8.49 -25.94
CA VAL A 426 3.07 8.90 -27.34
C VAL A 426 1.59 8.90 -27.74
N PHE A 427 0.82 7.98 -27.16
CA PHE A 427 -0.63 7.89 -27.29
C PHE A 427 -1.31 8.43 -26.03
N ASP A 428 -2.53 8.91 -26.13
CA ASP A 428 -3.36 9.28 -24.98
C ASP A 428 -4.20 8.10 -24.46
N TYR A 429 -5.03 8.35 -23.46
CA TYR A 429 -5.90 7.35 -22.82
C TYR A 429 -7.04 6.86 -23.73
N LYS A 430 -7.30 7.54 -24.86
CA LYS A 430 -8.32 7.20 -25.87
C LYS A 430 -7.70 6.58 -27.12
N ASP A 431 -6.48 6.06 -27.00
CA ASP A 431 -5.71 5.45 -28.08
C ASP A 431 -5.31 6.42 -29.20
N GLN A 432 -5.47 7.72 -29.00
CA GLN A 432 -5.14 8.73 -30.02
C GLN A 432 -3.64 9.06 -29.99
N LEU A 433 -3.00 9.14 -31.16
CA LEU A 433 -1.65 9.68 -31.28
C LEU A 433 -1.67 11.16 -30.89
N LYS A 434 -0.81 11.56 -29.95
CA LYS A 434 -0.73 12.96 -29.52
C LYS A 434 -0.28 13.85 -30.67
N THR A 435 -0.84 15.07 -30.74
CA THR A 435 -0.51 16.10 -31.72
C THR A 435 -0.53 17.47 -31.03
N GLY A 436 0.26 18.42 -31.52
CA GLY A 436 0.33 19.77 -30.96
C GLY A 436 1.42 19.95 -29.90
N GLU A 437 1.38 21.07 -29.18
CA GLU A 437 2.42 21.50 -28.24
C GLU A 437 2.15 21.05 -26.81
N PHE A 438 3.20 20.62 -26.12
CA PHE A 438 3.15 20.17 -24.74
C PHE A 438 4.34 20.75 -23.97
N LEU A 439 4.04 21.57 -22.97
CA LEU A 439 5.01 21.94 -21.93
C LEU A 439 5.07 20.80 -20.89
N LEU A 440 6.24 20.16 -20.79
CA LEU A 440 6.52 19.06 -19.88
C LEU A 440 7.34 19.56 -18.69
N SER A 441 6.71 19.73 -17.53
CA SER A 441 7.39 20.05 -16.27
C SER A 441 8.19 18.83 -15.79
N THR A 442 9.48 19.02 -15.58
CA THR A 442 10.46 17.95 -15.37
C THR A 442 10.66 17.57 -13.91
N TRP A 443 11.15 16.35 -13.68
CA TRP A 443 11.54 15.83 -12.39
C TRP A 443 13.07 15.97 -12.21
N PRO A 444 13.56 16.30 -11.01
CA PRO A 444 15.00 16.38 -10.78
C PRO A 444 15.65 15.01 -10.96
N SER A 445 16.83 15.00 -11.58
CA SER A 445 17.65 13.79 -11.66
C SER A 445 18.39 13.60 -10.33
N VAL A 446 18.40 12.37 -9.82
CA VAL A 446 19.21 11.99 -8.67
C VAL A 446 20.46 11.30 -9.21
N PRO A 447 21.68 11.72 -8.83
CA PRO A 447 22.89 11.02 -9.23
C PRO A 447 22.83 9.57 -8.71
N ASP A 448 22.66 8.61 -9.61
CA ASP A 448 22.75 7.18 -9.33
C ASP A 448 24.10 6.66 -9.87
N ASP A 449 24.65 5.63 -9.23
CA ASP A 449 25.90 4.95 -9.62
C ASP A 449 25.82 4.30 -11.01
N LYS A 450 24.62 4.25 -11.61
CA LYS A 450 24.32 3.55 -12.87
C LYS A 450 24.77 4.27 -14.14
N GLY A 451 24.98 5.59 -14.11
CA GLY A 451 25.42 6.35 -15.30
C GLY A 451 24.43 6.36 -16.48
N ASP A 452 23.22 5.82 -16.33
CA ASP A 452 22.13 5.93 -17.31
C ASP A 452 21.53 7.34 -17.25
N LEU A 453 21.49 8.03 -18.38
CA LEU A 453 20.99 9.42 -18.45
C LEU A 453 19.46 9.49 -18.46
N LEU A 454 18.78 8.51 -19.08
CA LEU A 454 17.33 8.45 -19.19
C LEU A 454 16.71 7.61 -18.06
N ASN A 455 15.49 7.97 -17.63
CA ASN A 455 14.77 7.25 -16.58
C ASN A 455 13.44 6.67 -17.08
N PRO A 456 13.44 5.58 -17.89
CA PRO A 456 12.20 5.03 -18.45
C PRO A 456 11.24 4.52 -17.38
N MET A 457 11.75 3.96 -16.27
CA MET A 457 10.94 3.51 -15.13
C MET A 457 10.20 4.64 -14.39
N GLY A 458 10.58 5.90 -14.63
CA GLY A 458 9.94 7.06 -14.06
C GLY A 458 8.51 7.27 -14.55
N THR A 459 7.73 8.00 -13.76
CA THR A 459 6.33 8.36 -14.09
C THR A 459 6.21 9.08 -15.44
N VAL A 460 5.05 8.94 -16.07
CA VAL A 460 4.66 9.69 -17.28
C VAL A 460 3.91 10.99 -16.97
N GLU A 461 3.62 11.25 -15.70
CA GLU A 461 3.00 12.49 -15.26
C GLU A 461 4.01 13.62 -15.15
N LYS A 462 3.52 14.83 -15.45
CA LYS A 462 4.29 16.05 -15.31
C LYS A 462 4.52 16.35 -13.83
N ASN A 463 5.62 17.02 -13.53
CA ASN A 463 5.85 17.54 -12.18
C ASN A 463 4.79 18.61 -11.85
N PRO A 464 4.00 18.45 -10.76
CA PRO A 464 2.95 19.40 -10.39
C PRO A 464 3.49 20.75 -9.91
N ASN A 465 4.77 20.82 -9.50
CA ASN A 465 5.41 22.06 -9.09
C ASN A 465 5.80 22.90 -10.33
N VAL A 466 4.79 23.30 -11.11
CA VAL A 466 4.95 23.97 -12.40
C VAL A 466 5.69 25.30 -12.29
N ASP A 467 5.59 25.98 -11.15
CA ASP A 467 6.18 27.30 -10.91
C ASP A 467 7.69 27.26 -10.72
N SER A 468 8.22 26.18 -10.12
CA SER A 468 9.65 26.06 -9.81
C SER A 468 10.40 25.01 -10.63
N ALA A 469 9.69 24.02 -11.18
CA ALA A 469 10.33 22.98 -11.96
C ALA A 469 10.77 23.49 -13.33
N ALA A 470 11.93 23.01 -13.79
CA ALA A 470 12.35 23.18 -15.17
C ALA A 470 11.34 22.52 -16.12
N GLY A 471 11.18 23.06 -17.32
CA GLY A 471 10.23 22.58 -18.32
C GLY A 471 10.89 22.31 -19.66
N LEU A 472 10.31 21.42 -20.45
CA LEU A 472 10.63 21.19 -21.85
C LEU A 472 9.37 21.36 -22.69
N LEU A 473 9.39 22.30 -23.64
CA LEU A 473 8.34 22.47 -24.64
C LEU A 473 8.66 21.59 -25.85
N ILE A 474 7.77 20.65 -26.12
CA ILE A 474 7.85 19.78 -27.29
C ILE A 474 6.61 19.95 -28.17
N ARG A 475 6.73 19.63 -29.45
CA ARG A 475 5.61 19.62 -30.40
C ARG A 475 5.54 18.26 -31.11
N PHE A 476 4.42 17.57 -30.94
CA PHE A 476 4.07 16.40 -31.75
C PHE A 476 3.52 16.87 -33.10
N HIS A 477 4.08 16.35 -34.19
CA HIS A 477 3.70 16.78 -35.53
C HIS A 477 2.30 16.28 -35.91
N ASN A 478 1.55 17.09 -36.65
CA ASN A 478 0.25 16.71 -37.17
C ASN A 478 0.38 16.05 -38.55
N ILE A 479 0.55 14.73 -38.58
CA ILE A 479 0.80 13.96 -39.81
C ILE A 479 -0.38 14.00 -40.78
N ARG A 480 -1.62 14.06 -40.26
CA ARG A 480 -2.86 14.04 -41.03
C ARG A 480 -3.82 15.10 -40.50
N PRO A 481 -4.73 15.65 -41.33
CA PRO A 481 -5.74 16.61 -40.88
C PRO A 481 -6.77 15.99 -39.90
N HIS A 482 -6.88 14.66 -39.86
CA HIS A 482 -7.76 13.93 -38.97
C HIS A 482 -6.96 13.20 -37.88
N PRO A 483 -7.51 13.05 -36.66
CA PRO A 483 -6.87 12.29 -35.59
C PRO A 483 -6.55 10.84 -35.98
N LEU A 484 -5.37 10.37 -35.55
CA LEU A 484 -4.90 9.01 -35.73
C LEU A 484 -5.10 8.21 -34.45
N TYR A 485 -5.68 7.02 -34.56
CA TYR A 485 -5.91 6.13 -33.42
C TYR A 485 -5.14 4.82 -33.58
N TYR A 486 -4.69 4.26 -32.45
CA TYR A 486 -4.12 2.92 -32.40
C TYR A 486 -5.21 1.89 -32.76
N PRO A 487 -4.98 0.97 -33.71
CA PRO A 487 -6.02 0.06 -34.16
C PRO A 487 -6.42 -0.97 -33.10
N PRO A 488 -7.72 -1.28 -32.95
CA PRO A 488 -8.14 -2.38 -32.09
C PRO A 488 -7.69 -3.71 -32.69
N LEU A 489 -6.96 -4.51 -31.89
CA LEU A 489 -6.33 -5.76 -32.32
C LEU A 489 -7.33 -6.93 -32.51
N ASP A 490 -8.63 -6.69 -32.34
CA ASP A 490 -9.72 -7.69 -32.41
C ASP A 490 -10.01 -8.23 -33.82
N LYS A 491 -9.47 -7.60 -34.88
CA LYS A 491 -9.87 -7.88 -36.27
C LYS A 491 -8.77 -8.45 -37.18
N VAL A 492 -7.61 -8.84 -36.67
CA VAL A 492 -6.50 -9.32 -37.51
C VAL A 492 -6.42 -10.85 -37.56
N HIS A 493 -6.55 -11.41 -38.78
CA HIS A 493 -6.50 -12.85 -39.04
C HIS A 493 -5.05 -13.29 -39.32
N ILE A 494 -4.55 -14.31 -38.62
CA ILE A 494 -3.18 -14.81 -38.76
C ILE A 494 -3.17 -16.16 -39.49
N PRO A 495 -2.32 -16.36 -40.52
CA PRO A 495 -2.16 -17.65 -41.21
C PRO A 495 -1.48 -18.73 -40.34
N LYS A 496 -1.85 -20.00 -40.54
CA LYS A 496 -1.25 -21.19 -39.88
C LYS A 496 -0.08 -21.78 -40.67
N ARG A 497 1.07 -22.04 -40.02
CA ARG A 497 2.09 -23.13 -40.26
C ARG A 497 3.28 -22.90 -39.30
N GLN A 498 4.10 -23.84 -38.84
CA GLN A 498 4.38 -25.27 -39.09
C GLN A 498 5.04 -25.84 -37.79
N LYS A 499 5.02 -27.17 -37.56
CA LYS A 499 5.52 -27.84 -36.34
C LYS A 499 6.99 -28.25 -36.45
N HIS A 500 7.79 -27.99 -35.42
CA HIS A 500 9.05 -28.70 -35.14
C HIS A 500 9.21 -28.95 -33.62
N ILE A 501 9.85 -30.06 -33.28
CA ILE A 501 10.06 -30.55 -31.92
C ILE A 501 11.26 -29.81 -31.29
N LEU A 502 11.09 -29.30 -30.08
CA LEU A 502 12.20 -28.89 -29.22
C LEU A 502 12.20 -29.67 -27.91
N LYS A 503 13.38 -30.16 -27.52
CA LYS A 503 13.79 -30.35 -26.13
C LYS A 503 15.08 -29.55 -25.90
N ALA A 504 15.14 -28.92 -24.72
CA ALA A 504 16.28 -28.23 -24.10
C ALA A 504 16.68 -26.83 -24.62
N ILE A 505 15.87 -25.80 -24.34
CA ILE A 505 16.31 -24.37 -24.34
C ILE A 505 15.93 -23.62 -23.04
N PHE A 506 15.07 -24.17 -22.17
CA PHE A 506 14.50 -23.41 -21.05
C PHE A 506 15.34 -23.27 -19.76
N VAL A 507 16.64 -23.63 -19.79
CA VAL A 507 17.51 -23.58 -18.59
C VAL A 507 18.31 -22.25 -18.47
N SER A 508 18.44 -21.45 -19.53
CA SER A 508 19.22 -20.20 -19.49
C SER A 508 18.43 -19.01 -18.92
N GLN A 509 19.12 -18.13 -18.18
CA GLN A 509 18.61 -16.83 -17.71
C GLN A 509 18.82 -15.68 -18.71
N SER A 510 19.67 -15.87 -19.72
CA SER A 510 19.96 -14.91 -20.78
C SER A 510 20.02 -15.62 -22.14
N PHE A 511 19.26 -15.13 -23.12
CA PHE A 511 19.22 -15.71 -24.47
C PHE A 511 20.11 -14.92 -25.42
N PHE A 512 20.93 -15.62 -26.21
CA PHE A 512 21.58 -15.03 -27.38
C PHE A 512 20.53 -14.69 -28.45
N GLU A 513 20.84 -13.75 -29.37
CA GLU A 513 19.87 -13.32 -30.40
C GLU A 513 19.33 -14.49 -31.25
N ASP A 514 20.17 -15.45 -31.63
CA ASP A 514 19.73 -16.63 -32.39
C ASP A 514 18.73 -17.50 -31.60
N GLU A 515 18.90 -17.59 -30.28
CA GLU A 515 17.99 -18.33 -29.39
C GLU A 515 16.65 -17.60 -29.25
N LYS A 516 16.67 -16.26 -29.17
CA LYS A 516 15.44 -15.44 -29.17
C LYS A 516 14.65 -15.65 -30.44
N GLU A 517 15.30 -15.62 -31.60
CA GLU A 517 14.62 -15.84 -32.88
C GLU A 517 14.03 -17.25 -32.99
N LEU A 518 14.75 -18.27 -32.51
CA LEU A 518 14.24 -19.64 -32.46
C LEU A 518 13.02 -19.78 -31.54
N LEU A 519 13.10 -19.22 -30.32
CA LEU A 519 11.99 -19.22 -29.37
C LEU A 519 10.77 -18.48 -29.92
N TRP A 520 10.97 -17.33 -30.59
CA TRP A 520 9.90 -16.60 -31.26
C TRP A 520 9.24 -17.43 -32.37
N LYS A 521 10.03 -18.11 -33.22
CA LYS A 521 9.51 -19.04 -34.24
C LYS A 521 8.66 -20.15 -33.64
N LEU A 522 9.01 -20.60 -32.45
CA LEU A 522 8.36 -21.70 -31.73
C LEU A 522 7.34 -21.27 -30.67
N ARG A 523 6.93 -19.99 -30.66
CA ARG A 523 5.96 -19.40 -29.71
C ARG A 523 4.70 -20.23 -29.45
N THR A 524 4.18 -20.92 -30.47
CA THR A 524 3.00 -21.80 -30.31
C THR A 524 3.32 -23.05 -29.49
N GLU A 525 4.52 -23.62 -29.66
CA GLU A 525 4.98 -24.76 -28.86
C GLU A 525 5.30 -24.35 -27.42
N VAL A 526 5.85 -23.15 -27.22
CA VAL A 526 6.04 -22.57 -25.88
C VAL A 526 4.71 -22.47 -25.14
N ARG A 527 3.67 -21.92 -25.78
CA ARG A 527 2.33 -21.86 -25.17
C ARG A 527 1.80 -23.24 -24.77
N ASN A 528 1.97 -24.24 -25.64
CA ASN A 528 1.36 -25.55 -25.45
C ASN A 528 2.09 -26.41 -24.40
N HIS A 529 3.42 -26.28 -24.30
CA HIS A 529 4.25 -27.16 -23.45
C HIS A 529 4.90 -26.44 -22.25
N TYR A 530 5.07 -25.12 -22.33
CA TYR A 530 5.77 -24.29 -21.34
C TYR A 530 5.03 -22.97 -21.06
N PRO A 531 3.74 -23.01 -20.69
CA PRO A 531 2.93 -21.80 -20.52
C PRO A 531 3.50 -20.84 -19.46
N GLU A 532 4.16 -21.37 -18.42
CA GLU A 532 4.81 -20.60 -17.35
C GLU A 532 5.98 -19.73 -17.84
N SER A 533 6.48 -19.98 -19.05
CA SER A 533 7.57 -19.19 -19.66
C SER A 533 7.07 -18.01 -20.50
N LEU A 534 5.81 -17.58 -20.30
CA LEU A 534 5.24 -16.44 -21.01
C LEU A 534 6.06 -15.15 -20.83
N SER A 535 6.57 -14.87 -19.63
CA SER A 535 7.40 -13.68 -19.37
C SER A 535 8.64 -13.65 -20.27
N LYS A 536 9.32 -14.79 -20.41
CA LYS A 536 10.47 -14.95 -21.31
C LYS A 536 10.09 -14.71 -22.77
N LEU A 537 8.93 -15.20 -23.21
CA LEU A 537 8.45 -14.99 -24.58
C LEU A 537 8.10 -13.51 -24.85
N LEU A 538 7.52 -12.82 -23.87
CA LEU A 538 7.21 -11.39 -23.96
C LEU A 538 8.48 -10.53 -24.06
N LEU A 539 9.52 -10.86 -23.28
CA LEU A 539 10.81 -10.15 -23.30
C LEU A 539 11.60 -10.30 -24.61
N ILE A 540 11.31 -11.32 -25.41
CA ILE A 540 11.97 -11.53 -26.72
C ILE A 540 11.11 -11.08 -27.90
N THR A 541 9.86 -10.66 -27.64
CA THR A 541 8.96 -10.16 -28.68
C THR A 541 9.49 -8.83 -29.20
N LYS A 542 9.63 -8.67 -30.53
CA LYS A 542 10.10 -7.42 -31.12
C LYS A 542 8.96 -6.39 -31.12
N TRP A 543 8.84 -5.61 -30.04
CA TRP A 543 7.74 -4.63 -29.85
C TRP A 543 7.78 -3.46 -30.82
N ASN A 544 8.91 -3.23 -31.48
CA ASN A 544 9.07 -2.27 -32.58
C ASN A 544 8.66 -2.82 -33.95
N LYS A 545 7.98 -3.97 -34.01
CA LYS A 545 7.43 -4.55 -35.24
C LYS A 545 5.97 -4.88 -35.05
N ARG A 546 5.07 -4.17 -35.77
CA ARG A 546 3.62 -4.36 -35.61
C ARG A 546 3.15 -5.80 -35.86
N GLU A 547 3.79 -6.51 -36.80
CA GLU A 547 3.43 -7.89 -37.15
C GLU A 547 3.69 -8.86 -36.01
N ASP A 548 4.79 -8.66 -35.27
CA ASP A 548 5.14 -9.49 -34.12
C ASP A 548 4.22 -9.18 -32.93
N VAL A 549 3.91 -7.91 -32.69
CA VAL A 549 2.96 -7.46 -31.66
C VAL A 549 1.57 -8.06 -31.89
N VAL A 550 1.03 -7.98 -33.11
CA VAL A 550 -0.27 -8.56 -33.47
C VAL A 550 -0.30 -10.07 -33.20
N GLN A 551 0.77 -10.78 -33.57
CA GLN A 551 0.88 -12.22 -33.34
C GLN A 551 0.94 -12.56 -31.85
N MET A 552 1.70 -11.79 -31.06
CA MET A 552 1.79 -12.01 -29.61
C MET A 552 0.45 -11.77 -28.91
N VAL A 553 -0.21 -10.65 -29.23
CA VAL A 553 -1.52 -10.33 -28.64
C VAL A 553 -2.57 -11.36 -29.01
N SER A 554 -2.57 -11.85 -30.26
CA SER A 554 -3.44 -12.95 -30.65
C SER A 554 -3.12 -14.27 -29.93
N LEU A 555 -1.85 -14.50 -29.59
CA LEU A 555 -1.42 -15.69 -28.86
C LEU A 555 -1.87 -15.63 -27.39
N LEU A 556 -1.74 -14.46 -26.76
CA LEU A 556 -2.19 -14.17 -25.37
C LEU A 556 -3.68 -14.44 -25.16
N ARG A 557 -4.53 -14.06 -26.13
CA ARG A 557 -5.98 -14.35 -26.06
C ARG A 557 -6.29 -15.83 -25.88
N LYS A 558 -5.44 -16.70 -26.43
CA LYS A 558 -5.56 -18.16 -26.37
C LYS A 558 -4.56 -18.80 -25.40
N TRP A 559 -3.85 -17.99 -24.61
CA TRP A 559 -2.88 -18.49 -23.64
C TRP A 559 -3.63 -19.09 -22.45
N PRO A 560 -3.24 -20.28 -21.97
CA PRO A 560 -3.85 -20.88 -20.78
C PRO A 560 -3.57 -20.00 -19.55
N ASP A 561 -4.49 -19.96 -18.59
CA ASP A 561 -4.27 -19.16 -17.38
C ASP A 561 -3.07 -19.67 -16.58
N LEU A 562 -2.27 -18.74 -16.08
CA LEU A 562 -1.11 -19.06 -15.25
C LEU A 562 -1.47 -19.10 -13.76
N PRO A 563 -0.73 -19.88 -12.96
CA PRO A 563 -0.70 -19.71 -11.51
C PRO A 563 -0.31 -18.27 -11.13
N ALA A 564 -0.82 -17.79 -10.00
CA ALA A 564 -0.64 -16.40 -9.57
C ALA A 564 0.84 -15.98 -9.46
N ILE A 565 1.73 -16.88 -9.01
CA ILE A 565 3.17 -16.61 -8.90
C ILE A 565 3.80 -16.14 -10.23
N HIS A 566 3.36 -16.71 -11.34
CA HIS A 566 3.84 -16.37 -12.69
C HIS A 566 3.10 -15.17 -13.26
N ALA A 567 1.80 -15.02 -12.95
CA ALA A 567 1.04 -13.84 -13.34
C ALA A 567 1.56 -12.55 -12.66
N LEU A 568 1.96 -12.60 -11.39
CA LEU A 568 2.51 -11.45 -10.65
C LEU A 568 3.77 -10.87 -11.31
N GLU A 569 4.62 -11.71 -11.91
CA GLU A 569 5.79 -11.27 -12.68
C GLU A 569 5.41 -10.31 -13.82
N LEU A 570 4.27 -10.56 -14.46
CA LEU A 570 3.77 -9.81 -15.60
C LEU A 570 3.19 -8.43 -15.22
N LEU A 571 3.15 -8.08 -13.93
CA LEU A 571 2.84 -6.73 -13.47
C LEU A 571 4.09 -5.84 -13.37
N ASP A 572 5.30 -6.40 -13.50
CA ASP A 572 6.54 -5.61 -13.56
C ASP A 572 6.51 -4.59 -14.71
N TYR A 573 7.23 -3.50 -14.52
CA TYR A 573 7.36 -2.41 -15.50
C TYR A 573 7.80 -2.88 -16.90
N SER A 574 8.49 -4.01 -17.01
CA SER A 574 8.92 -4.61 -18.28
C SER A 574 7.76 -5.07 -19.17
N PHE A 575 6.54 -5.19 -18.64
CA PHE A 575 5.37 -5.68 -19.36
C PHE A 575 4.24 -4.64 -19.39
N PRO A 576 4.38 -3.51 -20.10
CA PRO A 576 3.41 -2.42 -20.05
C PRO A 576 2.17 -2.66 -20.92
N ASP A 577 2.21 -3.62 -21.86
CA ASP A 577 1.17 -3.80 -22.87
C ASP A 577 -0.22 -4.13 -22.26
N PRO A 578 -1.32 -3.47 -22.71
CA PRO A 578 -2.64 -3.66 -22.11
C PRO A 578 -3.17 -5.09 -22.26
N ALA A 579 -2.84 -5.81 -23.34
CA ALA A 579 -3.29 -7.19 -23.50
C ALA A 579 -2.58 -8.13 -22.53
N VAL A 580 -1.30 -7.86 -22.23
CA VAL A 580 -0.56 -8.55 -21.16
C VAL A 580 -1.18 -8.24 -19.81
N ARG A 581 -1.43 -6.97 -19.50
CA ARG A 581 -2.07 -6.54 -18.24
C ARG A 581 -3.43 -7.21 -18.05
N SER A 582 -4.26 -7.23 -19.08
CA SER A 582 -5.57 -7.87 -19.05
C SER A 582 -5.50 -9.38 -18.82
N PHE A 583 -4.58 -10.06 -19.51
CA PHE A 583 -4.28 -11.48 -19.27
C PHE A 583 -3.84 -11.72 -17.82
N THR A 584 -2.97 -10.87 -17.28
CA THR A 584 -2.50 -10.96 -15.90
C THR A 584 -3.64 -10.82 -14.91
N ILE A 585 -4.50 -9.80 -15.05
CA ILE A 585 -5.66 -9.61 -14.17
C ILE A 585 -6.66 -10.77 -14.29
N ARG A 586 -6.86 -11.33 -15.49
CA ARG A 586 -7.66 -12.55 -15.67
C ARG A 586 -7.14 -13.72 -14.82
N CYS A 587 -5.82 -13.89 -14.74
CA CYS A 587 -5.22 -14.91 -13.88
C CYS A 587 -5.38 -14.57 -12.39
N LEU A 588 -5.13 -13.32 -11.99
CA LEU A 588 -5.20 -12.87 -10.59
C LEU A 588 -6.62 -12.83 -10.02
N ARG A 589 -7.66 -12.76 -10.87
CA ARG A 589 -9.07 -12.90 -10.44
C ARG A 589 -9.37 -14.23 -9.75
N LYS A 590 -8.52 -15.25 -9.92
CA LYS A 590 -8.64 -16.56 -9.25
C LYS A 590 -8.03 -16.61 -7.85
N LEU A 591 -7.28 -15.59 -7.43
CA LEU A 591 -6.71 -15.51 -6.10
C LEU A 591 -7.82 -15.47 -5.03
N SER A 592 -7.64 -16.23 -3.95
CA SER A 592 -8.47 -16.06 -2.75
C SER A 592 -8.25 -14.67 -2.13
N ASP A 593 -9.17 -14.24 -1.27
CA ASP A 593 -9.03 -12.96 -0.56
C ASP A 593 -7.80 -12.96 0.36
N ASP A 594 -7.47 -14.08 1.00
CA ASP A 594 -6.28 -14.22 1.85
C ASP A 594 -4.97 -14.08 1.05
N GLU A 595 -4.90 -14.72 -0.12
CA GLU A 595 -3.73 -14.57 -1.00
C GLU A 595 -3.63 -13.15 -1.56
N LEU A 596 -4.76 -12.53 -1.90
CA LEU A 596 -4.77 -11.14 -2.34
C LEU A 596 -4.25 -10.19 -1.25
N LEU A 597 -4.73 -10.33 -0.01
CA LEU A 597 -4.24 -9.57 1.15
C LEU A 597 -2.73 -9.75 1.34
N GLN A 598 -2.23 -10.97 1.17
CA GLN A 598 -0.81 -11.29 1.29
C GLN A 598 0.06 -10.61 0.21
N TYR A 599 -0.50 -10.16 -0.91
CA TYR A 599 0.21 -9.47 -2.00
C TYR A 599 -0.24 -8.02 -2.22
N LEU A 600 -1.16 -7.51 -1.38
CA LEU A 600 -1.85 -6.25 -1.60
C LEU A 600 -0.89 -5.06 -1.69
N ILE A 601 0.13 -5.02 -0.84
CA ILE A 601 1.15 -3.96 -0.86
C ILE A 601 1.83 -3.89 -2.24
N GLN A 602 2.24 -5.03 -2.79
CA GLN A 602 2.90 -5.11 -4.10
C GLN A 602 1.96 -4.69 -5.23
N LEU A 603 0.71 -5.15 -5.21
CA LEU A 603 -0.31 -4.77 -6.19
C LEU A 603 -0.57 -3.26 -6.18
N VAL A 604 -0.60 -2.66 -4.99
CA VAL A 604 -0.72 -1.20 -4.84
C VAL A 604 0.54 -0.49 -5.32
N GLN A 605 1.74 -1.06 -5.18
CA GLN A 605 2.99 -0.49 -5.72
C GLN A 605 3.02 -0.49 -7.25
N VAL A 606 2.61 -1.57 -7.91
CA VAL A 606 2.69 -1.67 -9.38
C VAL A 606 1.67 -0.83 -10.13
N LEU A 607 0.63 -0.29 -9.45
CA LEU A 607 -0.20 0.79 -10.02
C LEU A 607 0.64 1.97 -10.54
N LYS A 608 1.82 2.22 -9.94
CA LYS A 608 2.74 3.27 -10.40
C LYS A 608 3.35 3.02 -11.77
N TYR A 609 3.31 1.77 -12.26
CA TYR A 609 3.77 1.41 -13.60
C TYR A 609 2.66 1.56 -14.65
N GLU A 610 1.40 1.69 -14.23
CA GLU A 610 0.28 1.89 -15.14
C GLU A 610 0.37 3.29 -15.77
N SER A 611 0.12 3.36 -17.07
CA SER A 611 0.30 4.62 -17.82
C SER A 611 -0.93 5.52 -17.81
N TYR A 612 -2.11 4.95 -17.52
CA TYR A 612 -3.40 5.65 -17.48
C TYR A 612 -4.10 5.37 -16.14
N LEU A 613 -5.04 6.23 -15.76
CA LEU A 613 -5.81 6.09 -14.52
C LEU A 613 -6.76 4.88 -14.57
N ASP A 614 -7.50 4.75 -15.68
CA ASP A 614 -8.46 3.68 -15.93
C ASP A 614 -7.75 2.46 -16.49
N CYS A 615 -7.51 1.45 -15.65
CA CYS A 615 -6.86 0.21 -16.04
C CYS A 615 -7.47 -1.01 -15.33
N ASP A 616 -7.17 -2.20 -15.87
CA ASP A 616 -7.71 -3.47 -15.37
C ASP A 616 -7.31 -3.74 -13.91
N LEU A 617 -6.09 -3.34 -13.51
CA LEU A 617 -5.60 -3.51 -12.14
C LEU A 617 -6.36 -2.62 -11.16
N THR A 618 -6.56 -1.33 -11.51
CA THR A 618 -7.35 -0.38 -10.70
C THR A 618 -8.77 -0.90 -10.50
N THR A 619 -9.42 -1.35 -11.57
CA THR A 619 -10.78 -1.90 -11.52
C THR A 619 -10.83 -3.16 -10.66
N PHE A 620 -9.88 -4.08 -10.83
CA PHE A 620 -9.79 -5.31 -10.03
C PHE A 620 -9.61 -5.03 -8.54
N LEU A 621 -8.71 -4.12 -8.16
CA LEU A 621 -8.47 -3.80 -6.75
C LEU A 621 -9.70 -3.14 -6.11
N LEU A 622 -10.37 -2.22 -6.82
CA LEU A 622 -11.62 -1.62 -6.35
C LEU A 622 -12.73 -2.65 -6.19
N GLU A 623 -12.91 -3.52 -7.18
CA GLU A 623 -13.92 -4.59 -7.14
C GLU A 623 -13.73 -5.50 -5.92
N ARG A 624 -12.47 -5.91 -5.64
CA ARG A 624 -12.14 -6.75 -4.49
C ARG A 624 -12.32 -6.02 -3.16
N ALA A 625 -11.91 -4.75 -3.08
CA ALA A 625 -12.10 -3.91 -1.89
C ALA A 625 -13.59 -3.66 -1.56
N LEU A 626 -14.43 -3.47 -2.58
CA LEU A 626 -15.87 -3.27 -2.41
C LEU A 626 -16.65 -4.56 -2.11
N SER A 627 -16.00 -5.72 -2.31
CA SER A 627 -16.56 -7.05 -2.06
C SER A 627 -16.04 -7.68 -0.76
N ASN A 628 -15.02 -7.10 -0.13
CA ASN A 628 -14.46 -7.58 1.13
C ASN A 628 -13.92 -6.41 1.96
N TRP A 629 -14.54 -6.14 3.10
CA TRP A 629 -14.19 -5.00 3.96
C TRP A 629 -12.73 -5.01 4.42
N ARG A 630 -12.18 -6.18 4.74
CA ARG A 630 -10.78 -6.31 5.21
C ARG A 630 -9.80 -5.90 4.11
N ILE A 631 -10.05 -6.29 2.86
CA ILE A 631 -9.26 -5.85 1.70
C ILE A 631 -9.41 -4.34 1.51
N GLY A 632 -10.63 -3.81 1.57
CA GLY A 632 -10.89 -2.38 1.44
C GLY A 632 -10.19 -1.52 2.50
N HIS A 633 -10.21 -1.97 3.76
CA HIS A 633 -9.50 -1.33 4.88
C HIS A 633 -8.00 -1.21 4.62
N PHE A 634 -7.32 -2.30 4.28
CA PHE A 634 -5.88 -2.26 4.02
C PHE A 634 -5.55 -1.55 2.70
N LEU A 635 -6.38 -1.67 1.67
CA LEU A 635 -6.22 -0.92 0.43
C LEU A 635 -6.26 0.58 0.70
N PHE A 636 -7.22 1.06 1.50
CA PHE A 636 -7.30 2.44 1.92
C PHE A 636 -6.00 2.90 2.58
N TRP A 637 -5.48 2.17 3.58
CA TRP A 637 -4.26 2.58 4.28
C TRP A 637 -3.01 2.59 3.39
N HIS A 638 -2.84 1.57 2.53
CA HIS A 638 -1.71 1.50 1.60
C HIS A 638 -1.75 2.60 0.52
N LEU A 639 -2.95 3.06 0.19
CA LEU A 639 -3.14 4.22 -0.68
C LEU A 639 -2.88 5.52 0.11
N SER A 640 -3.54 5.74 1.24
CA SER A 640 -3.51 6.97 2.04
C SER A 640 -2.11 7.35 2.54
N GLU A 641 -1.23 6.40 2.84
CA GLU A 641 0.18 6.66 3.16
C GLU A 641 0.87 7.54 2.09
N ARG A 642 0.44 7.43 0.84
CA ARG A 642 1.04 8.12 -0.30
C ARG A 642 0.48 9.52 -0.53
N LEU A 643 -0.57 9.91 0.18
CA LEU A 643 -1.22 11.22 0.04
C LEU A 643 -0.55 12.33 0.86
N GLN A 644 0.38 11.97 1.76
CA GLN A 644 1.12 12.92 2.58
C GLN A 644 1.99 13.87 1.72
N PRO A 645 1.88 15.22 1.90
CA PRO A 645 2.64 16.22 1.12
C PRO A 645 4.17 16.16 1.26
N PHE A 646 4.68 15.36 2.20
CA PHE A 646 6.06 15.43 2.70
C PHE A 646 7.06 14.51 1.96
N GLY A 647 6.60 13.67 1.04
CA GLY A 647 7.49 12.89 0.18
C GLY A 647 8.11 13.76 -0.91
N LYS A 648 9.26 14.40 -0.65
CA LYS A 648 10.03 15.24 -1.60
C LYS A 648 10.37 14.58 -2.96
N HIS A 649 10.05 13.29 -3.15
CA HIS A 649 10.39 12.50 -4.34
C HIS A 649 9.25 11.60 -4.86
N SER A 650 8.01 11.74 -4.37
CA SER A 650 6.91 10.88 -4.82
C SER A 650 6.22 11.46 -6.06
N PRO A 651 6.22 10.75 -7.22
CA PRO A 651 5.60 11.26 -8.43
C PRO A 651 4.08 11.38 -8.29
N HIS A 652 3.54 12.54 -8.70
CA HIS A 652 2.15 12.96 -8.49
C HIS A 652 1.09 12.07 -9.20
N GLN A 653 1.51 11.18 -10.12
CA GLN A 653 0.65 10.13 -10.67
C GLN A 653 0.11 9.22 -9.57
N ALA A 654 0.98 8.84 -8.62
CA ALA A 654 0.57 8.09 -7.46
C ALA A 654 -0.44 8.91 -6.66
N LEU A 655 -0.22 10.20 -6.42
CA LEU A 655 -1.13 11.06 -5.66
C LEU A 655 -2.52 11.25 -6.34
N ASN A 656 -2.59 11.39 -7.65
CA ASN A 656 -3.85 11.54 -8.38
C ASN A 656 -4.61 10.22 -8.52
N GLN A 657 -3.95 9.11 -8.88
CA GLN A 657 -4.58 7.77 -8.93
C GLN A 657 -5.03 7.35 -7.53
N THR A 658 -4.13 7.46 -6.54
CA THR A 658 -4.38 7.12 -5.14
C THR A 658 -5.45 8.02 -4.55
N GLY A 659 -5.39 9.34 -4.76
CA GLY A 659 -6.38 10.27 -4.24
C GLY A 659 -7.77 10.03 -4.83
N ASN A 660 -7.86 9.71 -6.13
CA ASN A 660 -9.11 9.32 -6.74
C ASN A 660 -9.59 7.94 -6.23
N LEU A 661 -8.73 6.93 -6.14
CA LEU A 661 -9.08 5.61 -5.60
C LEU A 661 -9.56 5.67 -4.14
N THR A 662 -8.84 6.42 -3.30
CA THR A 662 -9.23 6.69 -1.92
C THR A 662 -10.57 7.40 -1.87
N HIS A 663 -10.77 8.44 -2.69
CA HIS A 663 -12.06 9.14 -2.83
C HIS A 663 -13.21 8.18 -3.16
N LEU A 664 -12.98 7.29 -4.09
CA LEU A 664 -13.99 6.38 -4.61
C LEU A 664 -14.37 5.29 -3.60
N TYR A 665 -13.40 4.79 -2.85
CA TYR A 665 -13.65 3.85 -1.76
C TYR A 665 -14.37 4.54 -0.58
N THR A 666 -13.94 5.74 -0.19
CA THR A 666 -14.52 6.48 0.95
C THR A 666 -15.96 6.93 0.71
N LEU A 667 -16.40 7.08 -0.55
CA LEU A 667 -17.83 7.27 -0.86
C LEU A 667 -18.73 6.13 -0.34
N THR A 668 -18.16 4.96 -0.07
CA THR A 668 -18.91 3.76 0.34
C THR A 668 -18.63 3.29 1.77
N SER A 669 -17.69 3.96 2.46
CA SER A 669 -17.12 3.57 3.77
C SER A 669 -16.68 4.79 4.62
N SER A 670 -17.41 5.90 4.53
CA SER A 670 -16.96 7.23 5.00
C SER A 670 -16.85 7.38 6.51
N SER A 671 -17.78 6.83 7.28
CA SER A 671 -17.89 7.03 8.73
C SER A 671 -16.65 6.54 9.49
N GLU A 672 -16.24 5.29 9.26
CA GLU A 672 -15.12 4.67 9.97
C GLU A 672 -13.80 5.36 9.60
N MET A 673 -13.64 5.72 8.32
CA MET A 673 -12.43 6.38 7.81
C MET A 673 -12.23 7.77 8.42
N CYS A 674 -13.31 8.54 8.60
CA CYS A 674 -13.27 9.83 9.29
C CYS A 674 -12.76 9.71 10.73
N VAL A 675 -13.30 8.76 11.51
CA VAL A 675 -12.88 8.51 12.89
C VAL A 675 -11.39 8.17 12.96
N PHE A 676 -10.91 7.31 12.05
CA PHE A 676 -9.49 6.97 11.98
C PHE A 676 -8.58 8.18 11.73
N ASN A 677 -8.98 9.07 10.83
CA ASN A 677 -8.17 10.24 10.49
C ASN A 677 -8.12 11.25 11.64
N GLU A 678 -9.24 11.44 12.34
CA GLU A 678 -9.27 12.27 13.55
C GLU A 678 -8.34 11.74 14.63
N ALA A 679 -8.42 10.43 14.92
CA ALA A 679 -7.55 9.76 15.87
C ALA A 679 -6.06 9.94 15.51
N LEU A 680 -5.69 9.73 14.24
CA LEU A 680 -4.32 9.93 13.75
C LEU A 680 -3.87 11.39 13.84
N GLY A 681 -4.75 12.34 13.55
CA GLY A 681 -4.47 13.77 13.69
C GLY A 681 -4.12 14.13 15.13
N LYS A 682 -4.88 13.62 16.10
CA LYS A 682 -4.61 13.78 17.54
C LYS A 682 -3.30 13.08 17.95
N MET A 683 -3.06 11.84 17.52
CA MET A 683 -1.79 11.13 17.80
C MET A 683 -0.57 11.86 17.23
N LYS A 684 -0.69 12.41 16.01
CA LYS A 684 0.36 13.21 15.36
C LYS A 684 0.64 14.49 16.15
N ALA A 685 -0.41 15.22 16.55
CA ALA A 685 -0.28 16.43 17.36
C ALA A 685 0.45 16.16 18.69
N LEU A 686 0.07 15.09 19.40
CA LEU A 686 0.77 14.66 20.61
C LEU A 686 2.24 14.34 20.35
N SER A 687 2.54 13.62 19.27
CA SER A 687 3.92 13.26 18.94
C SER A 687 4.76 14.48 18.54
N ASP A 688 4.22 15.41 17.78
CA ASP A 688 4.90 16.65 17.40
C ASP A 688 5.15 17.52 18.65
N PHE A 689 4.21 17.54 19.59
CA PHE A 689 4.35 18.25 20.87
C PHE A 689 5.45 17.63 21.75
N VAL A 690 5.49 16.30 21.90
CA VAL A 690 6.58 15.57 22.60
C VAL A 690 7.96 15.89 22.00
N LYS A 691 8.04 16.11 20.69
CA LYS A 691 9.30 16.43 19.99
C LYS A 691 9.67 17.90 20.02
N SER A 692 8.71 18.79 20.27
CA SER A 692 8.94 20.23 20.22
C SER A 692 9.90 20.64 21.35
N GLY A 693 11.00 21.29 21.00
CA GLY A 693 12.09 21.61 21.94
C GLY A 693 11.82 22.81 22.85
N SER A 694 10.69 23.48 22.70
CA SER A 694 10.37 24.76 23.36
C SER A 694 9.91 24.58 24.81
N GLN A 695 9.32 23.43 25.15
CA GLN A 695 9.03 22.98 26.51
C GLN A 695 9.36 21.48 26.57
N LYS A 696 10.18 21.05 27.54
CA LYS A 696 10.41 19.61 27.77
C LYS A 696 9.12 19.00 28.33
N MET A 697 8.24 18.53 27.46
CA MET A 697 7.01 17.87 27.90
C MET A 697 7.35 16.62 28.73
N THR A 698 6.77 16.52 29.91
CA THR A 698 6.90 15.36 30.78
C THR A 698 5.88 14.29 30.43
N VAL A 699 6.04 13.08 30.98
CA VAL A 699 5.03 12.02 30.82
C VAL A 699 3.70 12.42 31.47
N ASP A 700 3.70 13.23 32.52
CA ASP A 700 2.47 13.65 33.19
C ASP A 700 1.71 14.72 32.40
N ASP A 701 2.42 15.60 31.69
CA ASP A 701 1.82 16.53 30.73
C ASP A 701 1.16 15.79 29.57
N LEU A 702 1.79 14.72 29.05
CA LEU A 702 1.18 13.84 28.04
C LEU A 702 -0.13 13.25 28.56
N LYS A 703 -0.14 12.74 29.79
CA LYS A 703 -1.36 12.19 30.41
C LYS A 703 -2.43 13.25 30.56
N LEU A 704 -2.07 14.48 30.94
CA LEU A 704 -3.02 15.58 31.05
C LEU A 704 -3.64 15.93 29.70
N CYS A 705 -2.84 15.95 28.63
CA CYS A 705 -3.33 16.17 27.26
C CYS A 705 -4.31 15.07 26.83
N ILE A 706 -3.98 13.80 27.06
CA ILE A 706 -4.85 12.67 26.70
C ILE A 706 -6.18 12.72 27.47
N ARG A 707 -6.20 13.22 28.71
CA ARG A 707 -7.42 13.36 29.53
C ARG A 707 -8.35 14.50 29.08
N GLN A 708 -7.94 15.34 28.13
CA GLN A 708 -8.85 16.32 27.54
C GLN A 708 -9.99 15.61 26.80
N GLU A 709 -11.20 16.13 26.92
CA GLU A 709 -12.42 15.52 26.35
C GLU A 709 -12.27 15.23 24.85
N SER A 710 -11.71 16.18 24.07
CA SER A 710 -11.49 16.01 22.63
C SER A 710 -10.47 14.92 22.26
N TYR A 711 -9.56 14.56 23.18
CA TYR A 711 -8.61 13.46 22.97
C TYR A 711 -9.23 12.13 23.40
N LEU A 712 -9.97 12.10 24.51
CA LEU A 712 -10.65 10.89 24.97
C LEU A 712 -11.68 10.41 23.93
N GLU A 713 -12.49 11.32 23.39
CA GLU A 713 -13.48 10.98 22.35
C GLU A 713 -12.81 10.50 21.07
N ALA A 714 -11.82 11.23 20.55
CA ALA A 714 -11.16 10.89 19.29
C ALA A 714 -10.28 9.64 19.36
N LEU A 715 -9.78 9.27 20.53
CA LEU A 715 -8.91 8.11 20.73
C LEU A 715 -9.65 6.91 21.34
N SER A 716 -10.96 6.97 21.56
CA SER A 716 -11.75 5.86 22.12
C SER A 716 -12.81 5.38 21.14
N ASP A 717 -13.35 4.19 21.38
CA ASP A 717 -14.41 3.53 20.60
C ASP A 717 -14.17 3.46 19.09
N LEU A 718 -12.91 3.26 18.68
CA LEU A 718 -12.52 3.08 17.29
C LEU A 718 -12.02 1.66 17.00
N LEU A 719 -12.12 1.22 15.75
CA LEU A 719 -11.44 0.01 15.31
C LEU A 719 -9.92 0.24 15.28
N SER A 720 -9.12 -0.82 15.31
CA SER A 720 -7.66 -0.68 15.15
C SER A 720 -7.27 -0.62 13.67
N PRO A 721 -6.48 0.37 13.22
CA PRO A 721 -5.93 0.38 11.87
C PRO A 721 -5.06 -0.85 11.54
N LEU A 722 -4.43 -1.46 12.56
CA LEU A 722 -3.57 -2.63 12.42
C LEU A 722 -4.39 -3.93 12.27
N ASN A 723 -5.58 -3.99 12.86
CA ASN A 723 -6.50 -5.11 12.74
C ASN A 723 -7.95 -4.63 12.98
N PRO A 724 -8.78 -4.49 11.92
CA PRO A 724 -10.12 -3.94 12.05
C PRO A 724 -11.09 -4.79 12.88
N SER A 725 -10.72 -6.03 13.24
CA SER A 725 -11.51 -6.87 14.17
C SER A 725 -11.31 -6.50 15.64
N ILE A 726 -10.28 -5.70 15.97
CA ILE A 726 -9.98 -5.26 17.34
C ILE A 726 -10.58 -3.88 17.58
N VAL A 727 -11.42 -3.77 18.62
CA VAL A 727 -11.99 -2.50 19.08
C VAL A 727 -11.08 -1.89 20.15
N LEU A 728 -10.66 -0.65 19.96
CA LEU A 728 -9.94 0.18 20.91
C LEU A 728 -10.97 0.94 21.76
N SER A 729 -11.49 0.27 22.80
CA SER A 729 -12.62 0.79 23.60
C SER A 729 -12.29 2.09 24.35
N GLU A 730 -11.51 2.04 25.42
CA GLU A 730 -11.16 3.21 26.23
C GLU A 730 -9.65 3.36 26.37
N ILE A 731 -9.11 4.54 26.06
CA ILE A 731 -7.70 4.84 26.25
C ILE A 731 -7.34 4.98 27.74
N CYS A 732 -6.34 4.21 28.18
CA CYS A 732 -5.81 4.26 29.54
C CYS A 732 -4.73 5.33 29.66
N ALA A 733 -5.13 6.60 29.81
CA ALA A 733 -4.20 7.74 29.92
C ALA A 733 -3.05 7.47 30.93
N ASP A 734 -3.37 6.94 32.11
CA ASP A 734 -2.40 6.69 33.19
C ASP A 734 -1.25 5.73 32.81
N LYS A 735 -1.51 4.82 31.86
CA LYS A 735 -0.52 3.84 31.39
C LYS A 735 0.18 4.28 30.11
N CYS A 736 -0.29 5.33 29.45
CA CYS A 736 0.32 5.87 28.25
C CYS A 736 1.65 6.57 28.57
N ARG A 737 2.62 6.44 27.67
CA ARG A 737 3.95 7.08 27.78
C ARG A 737 4.54 7.32 26.41
N PHE A 738 5.64 8.05 26.32
CA PHE A 738 6.52 8.02 25.14
C PHE A 738 7.81 7.26 25.48
N MET A 739 8.42 6.62 24.48
CA MET A 739 9.66 5.85 24.67
C MET A 739 10.91 6.72 24.47
N ASP A 740 12.06 6.28 24.97
CA ASP A 740 13.27 7.10 24.99
C ASP A 740 14.02 7.22 23.67
N SER A 741 13.59 6.50 22.63
CA SER A 741 14.18 6.54 21.29
C SER A 741 14.20 7.95 20.68
N LYS A 742 15.06 8.17 19.68
CA LYS A 742 15.27 9.48 19.02
C LYS A 742 13.97 10.14 18.55
N MET A 743 13.02 9.35 18.03
CA MET A 743 11.73 9.85 17.53
C MET A 743 10.62 9.92 18.59
N LYS A 744 10.93 9.59 19.85
CA LYS A 744 10.00 9.59 21.00
C LYS A 744 8.61 8.99 20.65
N PRO A 745 8.55 7.71 20.21
CA PRO A 745 7.28 7.10 19.83
C PRO A 745 6.33 7.02 21.02
N LEU A 746 5.03 7.21 20.76
CA LEU A 746 3.99 7.11 21.77
C LEU A 746 3.62 5.65 21.98
N TRP A 747 3.50 5.24 23.23
CA TRP A 747 3.00 3.96 23.68
C TRP A 747 1.60 4.19 24.27
N LEU A 748 0.57 3.82 23.51
CA LEU A 748 -0.84 4.02 23.83
C LEU A 748 -1.45 2.70 24.26
N LEU A 749 -2.12 2.65 25.43
CA LEU A 749 -2.83 1.46 25.88
C LEU A 749 -4.33 1.69 25.92
N TYR A 750 -5.06 0.65 25.54
CA TYR A 750 -6.52 0.61 25.55
C TYR A 750 -7.01 -0.53 26.43
N LYS A 751 -8.15 -0.34 27.09
CA LYS A 751 -8.84 -1.42 27.80
C LYS A 751 -9.35 -2.45 26.79
N ASN A 752 -9.18 -3.73 27.12
CA ASN A 752 -9.83 -4.81 26.40
C ASN A 752 -11.19 -5.12 27.06
N PRO A 753 -12.33 -5.04 26.35
CA PRO A 753 -13.65 -5.36 26.91
C PRO A 753 -13.80 -6.79 27.44
N GLN A 754 -12.92 -7.73 27.06
CA GLN A 754 -13.11 -9.17 27.30
C GLN A 754 -12.52 -9.75 28.58
N ALA A 755 -11.47 -9.16 29.12
CA ALA A 755 -10.73 -9.76 30.22
C ALA A 755 -10.36 -8.68 31.22
N GLN A 756 -10.82 -8.84 32.46
CA GLN A 756 -10.36 -8.02 33.58
C GLN A 756 -8.82 -8.05 33.60
N GLY A 757 -8.20 -6.93 33.21
CA GLY A 757 -6.75 -6.74 33.24
C GLY A 757 -6.01 -6.89 31.90
N ASP A 758 -6.66 -7.37 30.84
CA ASP A 758 -6.01 -7.47 29.51
C ASP A 758 -6.07 -6.13 28.77
N MET A 759 -4.98 -5.76 28.09
CA MET A 759 -4.81 -4.44 27.47
C MET A 759 -4.22 -4.57 26.08
N VAL A 760 -4.70 -3.71 25.17
CA VAL A 760 -4.15 -3.63 23.82
C VAL A 760 -3.20 -2.44 23.76
N GLY A 761 -1.94 -2.69 23.42
CA GLY A 761 -0.93 -1.66 23.24
C GLY A 761 -0.67 -1.34 21.77
N ILE A 762 -0.61 -0.06 21.42
CA ILE A 762 -0.21 0.43 20.09
C ILE A 762 0.99 1.38 20.25
N ILE A 763 1.99 1.18 19.39
CA ILE A 763 3.10 2.13 19.25
C ILE A 763 2.80 3.05 18.08
N PHE A 764 2.62 4.35 18.34
CA PHE A 764 2.54 5.38 17.32
C PHE A 764 3.92 6.02 17.12
N LYS A 765 4.48 5.87 15.92
CA LYS A 765 5.80 6.39 15.57
C LYS A 765 5.65 7.37 14.41
N ASN A 766 6.13 8.59 14.61
CA ASN A 766 6.15 9.65 13.63
C ASN A 766 7.62 10.02 13.37
N GLY A 767 8.05 10.15 12.11
CA GLY A 767 9.41 10.59 11.75
C GLY A 767 10.35 9.51 11.19
N ASP A 768 10.01 8.23 11.26
CA ASP A 768 10.73 7.14 10.58
C ASP A 768 9.88 6.58 9.42
N ASP A 769 10.53 6.08 8.36
CA ASP A 769 9.88 5.38 7.25
C ASP A 769 9.69 3.90 7.60
N LEU A 770 8.45 3.49 7.90
CA LEU A 770 8.11 2.13 8.33
C LEU A 770 7.85 1.15 7.18
N ARG A 771 7.99 1.58 5.92
CA ARG A 771 7.67 0.72 4.76
C ARG A 771 8.60 -0.48 4.62
N GLN A 772 9.85 -0.34 5.07
CA GLN A 772 10.81 -1.46 5.08
C GLN A 772 10.44 -2.51 6.14
N ASP A 773 10.08 -2.07 7.36
CA ASP A 773 9.55 -2.96 8.40
C ASP A 773 8.28 -3.67 7.92
N MET A 774 7.35 -2.94 7.31
CA MET A 774 6.10 -3.49 6.79
C MET A 774 6.36 -4.59 5.74
N LEU A 775 7.25 -4.33 4.77
CA LEU A 775 7.63 -5.32 3.76
C LEU A 775 8.30 -6.54 4.40
N THR A 776 9.19 -6.34 5.36
CA THR A 776 9.90 -7.43 6.03
C THR A 776 8.94 -8.31 6.84
N LEU A 777 8.06 -7.71 7.62
CA LEU A 777 7.03 -8.42 8.39
C LEU A 777 6.08 -9.20 7.47
N GLN A 778 5.67 -8.60 6.34
CA GLN A 778 4.87 -9.28 5.33
C GLN A 778 5.59 -10.52 4.78
N MET A 779 6.90 -10.42 4.48
CA MET A 779 7.68 -11.55 3.99
C MET A 779 7.83 -12.64 5.05
N ILE A 780 8.06 -12.28 6.31
CA ILE A 780 8.12 -13.24 7.43
C ILE A 780 6.78 -13.96 7.59
N GLN A 781 5.65 -13.24 7.51
CA GLN A 781 4.32 -13.85 7.54
C GLN A 781 4.08 -14.80 6.37
N LEU A 782 4.53 -14.45 5.17
CA LEU A 782 4.47 -15.34 4.00
C LEU A 782 5.32 -16.60 4.20
N MET A 783 6.55 -16.46 4.70
CA MET A 783 7.42 -17.59 5.03
C MET A 783 6.74 -18.53 6.03
N GLU A 784 6.12 -17.97 7.07
CA GLU A 784 5.38 -18.75 8.07
C GLU A 784 4.20 -19.51 7.45
N ASN A 785 3.42 -18.85 6.59
CA ASN A 785 2.30 -19.48 5.90
C ASN A 785 2.77 -20.63 4.98
N LEU A 786 3.90 -20.47 4.30
CA LEU A 786 4.50 -21.52 3.46
C LEU A 786 4.97 -22.71 4.30
N TRP A 787 5.63 -22.45 5.44
CA TRP A 787 6.06 -23.53 6.34
C TRP A 787 4.87 -24.28 6.92
N LYS A 788 3.81 -23.58 7.36
CA LYS A 788 2.57 -24.18 7.85
C LYS A 788 1.86 -25.03 6.80
N LYS A 789 1.80 -24.57 5.55
CA LYS A 789 1.22 -25.34 4.42
C LYS A 789 1.94 -26.69 4.21
N GLU A 790 3.24 -26.74 4.48
CA GLU A 790 4.08 -27.96 4.41
C GLU A 790 4.11 -28.75 5.73
N GLY A 791 3.26 -28.41 6.71
CA GLY A 791 3.19 -29.07 8.01
C GLY A 791 4.38 -28.78 8.94
N LEU A 792 5.18 -27.76 8.63
CA LEU A 792 6.25 -27.26 9.49
C LEU A 792 5.75 -26.02 10.25
N ASP A 793 5.06 -26.24 11.37
CA ASP A 793 4.75 -25.13 12.26
C ASP A 793 5.97 -24.83 13.14
N LEU A 794 6.75 -23.81 12.77
CA LEU A 794 7.87 -23.29 13.57
C LEU A 794 7.42 -22.55 14.83
N ARG A 795 6.17 -22.79 15.25
CA ARG A 795 5.56 -22.37 16.50
C ARG A 795 4.75 -23.51 17.16
N ASP A 796 4.96 -24.80 16.82
CA ASP A 796 4.13 -25.89 17.35
C ASP A 796 4.32 -26.21 18.86
N LYS A 797 3.20 -26.63 19.48
CA LYS A 797 2.86 -27.06 20.85
C LYS A 797 3.71 -26.75 22.09
N LEU A 798 2.90 -26.39 23.10
CA LEU A 798 3.07 -25.99 24.48
C LEU A 798 3.34 -27.16 25.45
N ASP A 799 4.35 -26.96 26.31
CA ASP A 799 4.55 -27.43 27.70
C ASP A 799 6.03 -27.24 28.11
N GLN A 800 6.92 -26.87 27.17
CA GLN A 800 8.32 -26.53 27.44
C GLN A 800 8.70 -25.27 26.66
N ALA A 801 8.85 -24.13 27.37
CA ALA A 801 9.28 -22.84 26.78
C ALA A 801 10.53 -22.94 25.89
N ILE A 802 11.38 -23.96 26.12
CA ILE A 802 12.57 -24.24 25.31
C ILE A 802 12.22 -24.72 23.89
N GLU A 803 11.15 -25.50 23.69
CA GLU A 803 10.77 -25.97 22.35
C GLU A 803 10.21 -24.81 21.52
N GLU A 804 9.34 -23.96 22.11
CA GLU A 804 8.85 -22.74 21.47
C GLU A 804 10.01 -21.79 21.12
N PHE A 805 10.98 -21.64 22.02
CA PHE A 805 12.22 -20.89 21.74
C PHE A 805 12.99 -21.51 20.57
N THR A 806 13.16 -22.84 20.55
CA THR A 806 13.94 -23.55 19.52
C THR A 806 13.30 -23.41 18.13
N LEU A 807 11.98 -23.60 18.04
CA LEU A 807 11.24 -23.51 16.78
C LEU A 807 11.20 -22.07 16.24
N SER A 808 10.87 -21.10 17.09
CA SER A 808 10.84 -19.68 16.70
C SER A 808 12.22 -19.16 16.32
N CYS A 809 13.27 -19.55 17.06
CA CYS A 809 14.67 -19.27 16.72
C CYS A 809 15.04 -19.84 15.35
N ALA A 810 14.67 -21.09 15.04
CA ALA A 810 14.95 -21.70 13.74
C ALA A 810 14.31 -20.91 12.58
N GLY A 811 13.04 -20.49 12.76
CA GLY A 811 12.32 -19.67 11.78
C GLY A 811 12.99 -18.32 11.55
N TYR A 812 13.28 -17.58 12.63
CA TYR A 812 13.93 -16.27 12.51
C TYR A 812 15.36 -16.35 11.97
N CYS A 813 16.15 -17.36 12.33
CA CYS A 813 17.49 -17.56 11.78
C CYS A 813 17.46 -17.70 10.25
N VAL A 814 16.55 -18.53 9.73
CA VAL A 814 16.39 -18.74 8.28
C VAL A 814 15.84 -17.49 7.61
N ALA A 815 14.80 -16.86 8.18
CA ALA A 815 14.20 -15.65 7.62
C ALA A 815 15.19 -14.48 7.53
N THR A 816 15.96 -14.22 8.59
CA THR A 816 16.95 -13.13 8.60
C THR A 816 18.11 -13.38 7.64
N TYR A 817 18.48 -14.65 7.45
CA TYR A 817 19.51 -15.03 6.48
C TYR A 817 19.04 -14.79 5.03
N VAL A 818 17.86 -15.30 4.68
CA VAL A 818 17.29 -15.18 3.33
C VAL A 818 17.01 -13.72 2.98
N LEU A 819 16.46 -12.95 3.92
CA LEU A 819 16.15 -11.54 3.71
C LEU A 819 17.37 -10.62 3.88
N GLY A 820 18.49 -11.13 4.39
CA GLY A 820 19.70 -10.34 4.65
C GLY A 820 19.46 -9.22 5.66
N ILE A 821 18.68 -9.50 6.70
CA ILE A 821 18.32 -8.52 7.75
C ILE A 821 19.52 -8.31 8.67
N GLY A 822 19.97 -7.06 8.75
CA GLY A 822 21.13 -6.68 9.55
C GLY A 822 20.82 -6.13 10.94
N ASP A 823 21.87 -5.71 11.65
CA ASP A 823 21.87 -5.00 12.93
C ASP A 823 21.15 -5.73 14.07
N ARG A 824 21.15 -7.08 14.10
CA ARG A 824 20.52 -7.82 15.21
C ARG A 824 21.40 -7.84 16.46
N HIS A 825 20.81 -7.47 17.59
CA HIS A 825 21.46 -7.36 18.90
C HIS A 825 20.43 -7.48 20.04
N ASN A 826 20.88 -7.53 21.30
CA ASN A 826 20.01 -7.71 22.47
C ASN A 826 18.83 -6.72 22.57
N ASP A 827 18.96 -5.48 22.07
CA ASP A 827 17.89 -4.48 22.14
C ASP A 827 16.77 -4.67 21.09
N ASN A 828 16.95 -5.52 20.07
CA ASN A 828 15.95 -5.74 19.00
C ASN A 828 15.60 -7.22 18.75
N ILE A 829 15.93 -8.07 19.72
CA ILE A 829 15.46 -9.45 19.83
C ILE A 829 14.69 -9.57 21.14
N MET A 830 13.44 -10.01 21.05
CA MET A 830 12.52 -10.12 22.18
C MET A 830 12.09 -11.57 22.38
N ILE A 831 11.71 -11.90 23.62
CA ILE A 831 11.22 -13.23 24.00
C ILE A 831 9.93 -13.05 24.79
N ARG A 832 8.88 -13.81 24.46
CA ARG A 832 7.63 -13.85 25.24
C ARG A 832 7.77 -14.78 26.44
N GLU A 833 6.91 -14.63 27.43
CA GLU A 833 6.85 -15.53 28.60
C GLU A 833 6.61 -17.00 28.20
N THR A 834 5.97 -17.23 27.05
CA THR A 834 5.77 -18.57 26.46
C THR A 834 7.07 -19.22 25.92
N GLY A 835 8.17 -18.47 25.86
CA GLY A 835 9.44 -18.88 25.25
C GLY A 835 9.62 -18.45 23.79
N GLN A 836 8.58 -17.87 23.16
CA GLN A 836 8.64 -17.45 21.76
C GLN A 836 9.64 -16.31 21.53
N LEU A 837 10.66 -16.56 20.72
CA LEU A 837 11.62 -15.56 20.25
C LEU A 837 11.07 -14.83 19.02
N PHE A 838 11.23 -13.50 18.97
CA PHE A 838 10.90 -12.70 17.80
C PHE A 838 11.79 -11.48 17.65
N HIS A 839 11.98 -11.03 16.40
CA HIS A 839 12.81 -9.88 16.07
C HIS A 839 11.93 -8.64 15.85
N ILE A 840 12.46 -7.46 16.16
CA ILE A 840 11.83 -6.15 15.90
C ILE A 840 12.80 -5.20 15.20
N ASP A 841 12.31 -4.05 14.71
CA ASP A 841 13.12 -2.98 14.10
C ASP A 841 13.94 -3.45 12.89
N PHE A 842 13.28 -3.64 11.75
CA PHE A 842 13.84 -4.23 10.51
C PHE A 842 14.34 -3.18 9.51
N GLY A 843 14.92 -2.08 9.99
CA GLY A 843 15.32 -0.95 9.14
C GLY A 843 16.44 -1.19 8.12
N HIS A 844 16.95 -2.43 7.96
CA HIS A 844 17.98 -2.79 6.98
C HIS A 844 17.78 -4.23 6.47
N PHE A 845 17.77 -4.43 5.14
CA PHE A 845 17.57 -5.73 4.48
C PHE A 845 18.38 -5.86 3.16
N LEU A 846 18.36 -7.06 2.54
CA LEU A 846 19.11 -7.41 1.32
C LEU A 846 20.62 -7.21 1.41
N GLY A 847 21.19 -7.33 2.62
CA GLY A 847 22.64 -7.24 2.83
C GLY A 847 23.19 -5.81 2.91
N ASN A 848 22.31 -4.80 3.05
CA ASN A 848 22.70 -3.41 3.31
C ASN A 848 23.15 -3.22 4.78
N PHE A 849 24.31 -3.78 5.12
CA PHE A 849 24.84 -3.74 6.49
C PHE A 849 25.51 -2.40 6.83
N LYS A 850 25.35 -1.93 8.08
CA LYS A 850 26.01 -0.70 8.56
C LYS A 850 27.54 -0.84 8.51
N ARG A 851 28.22 0.15 7.91
CA ARG A 851 29.70 0.26 7.89
C ARG A 851 30.18 1.25 8.95
N LYS A 852 31.28 0.93 9.63
CA LYS A 852 32.00 1.89 10.50
C LYS A 852 33.49 1.84 10.14
N LEU A 853 34.08 3.00 9.81
CA LEU A 853 35.49 3.13 9.39
C LEU A 853 35.87 2.20 8.20
N GLY A 854 34.96 2.05 7.23
CA GLY A 854 35.21 1.23 6.03
C GLY A 854 35.07 -0.29 6.22
N ILE A 855 34.82 -0.77 7.44
CA ILE A 855 34.60 -2.19 7.76
C ILE A 855 33.10 -2.41 7.98
N ASN A 856 32.53 -3.45 7.35
CA ASN A 856 31.16 -3.89 7.64
C ASN A 856 31.06 -4.30 9.12
N ARG A 857 30.10 -3.73 9.87
CA ARG A 857 29.89 -4.08 11.28
C ARG A 857 29.45 -5.53 11.45
N GLU A 858 28.74 -6.06 10.46
CA GLU A 858 28.25 -7.43 10.44
C GLU A 858 29.17 -8.31 9.59
N ARG A 859 29.69 -9.35 10.22
CA ARG A 859 30.66 -10.28 9.62
C ARG A 859 30.03 -11.61 9.21
N VAL A 860 28.83 -11.91 9.72
CA VAL A 860 28.13 -13.18 9.52
C VAL A 860 26.71 -12.93 9.05
N PRO A 861 26.24 -13.55 7.96
CA PRO A 861 24.88 -13.39 7.44
C PRO A 861 23.82 -14.17 8.25
N PHE A 862 24.24 -14.93 9.26
CA PHE A 862 23.42 -15.83 10.06
C PHE A 862 23.74 -15.59 11.54
N ILE A 863 22.74 -15.23 12.33
CA ILE A 863 22.94 -14.80 13.73
C ILE A 863 22.45 -15.91 14.65
N LEU A 864 23.42 -16.64 15.20
CA LEU A 864 23.21 -17.67 16.21
C LEU A 864 24.24 -17.46 17.32
N THR A 865 23.80 -16.91 18.44
CA THR A 865 24.70 -16.61 19.56
C THR A 865 24.87 -17.83 20.47
N TYR A 866 25.96 -17.83 21.22
CA TYR A 866 26.20 -18.86 22.23
C TYR A 866 25.03 -18.98 23.22
N ASP A 867 24.42 -17.86 23.60
CA ASP A 867 23.33 -17.85 24.58
C ASP A 867 22.07 -18.54 24.02
N PHE A 868 21.77 -18.39 22.73
CA PHE A 868 20.68 -19.12 22.08
C PHE A 868 20.97 -20.61 21.98
N VAL A 869 22.20 -20.97 21.61
CA VAL A 869 22.65 -22.38 21.57
C VAL A 869 22.52 -23.02 22.95
N HIS A 870 22.90 -22.30 24.00
CA HIS A 870 22.81 -22.78 25.38
C HIS A 870 21.36 -23.09 25.79
N VAL A 871 20.39 -22.23 25.43
CA VAL A 871 18.96 -22.47 25.68
C VAL A 871 18.46 -23.69 24.90
N ILE A 872 18.78 -23.78 23.61
CA ILE A 872 18.39 -24.91 22.73
C ILE A 872 18.94 -26.24 23.29
N GLN A 873 20.17 -26.22 23.81
CA GLN A 873 20.81 -27.39 24.42
C GLN A 873 20.36 -27.68 25.86
N GLN A 874 19.40 -26.92 26.39
CA GLN A 874 18.87 -27.05 27.76
C GLN A 874 19.97 -26.86 28.83
N GLY A 875 20.86 -25.91 28.60
CA GLY A 875 21.95 -25.56 29.52
C GLY A 875 23.15 -26.52 29.51
N ARG A 876 23.15 -27.54 28.65
CA ARG A 876 24.21 -28.55 28.56
C ARG A 876 25.19 -28.21 27.45
N THR A 877 26.48 -28.34 27.71
CA THR A 877 27.55 -27.98 26.75
C THR A 877 27.63 -28.85 25.50
N ASN A 878 27.04 -30.05 25.48
CA ASN A 878 27.11 -31.01 24.36
C ASN A 878 25.80 -31.81 24.15
N ASN A 879 24.63 -31.17 24.22
CA ASN A 879 23.37 -31.84 23.86
C ASN A 879 23.20 -31.90 22.33
N SER A 880 23.88 -32.84 21.68
CA SER A 880 23.90 -32.96 20.22
C SER A 880 22.52 -33.24 19.65
N GLU A 881 21.71 -34.10 20.28
CA GLU A 881 20.37 -34.46 19.79
C GLU A 881 19.46 -33.23 19.63
N LYS A 882 19.37 -32.38 20.67
CA LYS A 882 18.54 -31.17 20.61
C LYS A 882 19.05 -30.17 19.58
N PHE A 883 20.37 -30.01 19.48
CA PHE A 883 20.97 -29.09 18.52
C PHE A 883 20.85 -29.59 17.07
N GLU A 884 20.95 -30.90 16.83
CA GLU A 884 20.71 -31.49 15.51
C GLU A 884 19.24 -31.33 15.10
N ARG A 885 18.28 -31.51 16.02
CA ARG A 885 16.87 -31.22 15.73
C ARG A 885 16.63 -29.75 15.35
N PHE A 886 17.28 -28.81 16.04
CA PHE A 886 17.27 -27.39 15.65
C PHE A 886 17.84 -27.18 14.23
N ARG A 887 18.95 -27.85 13.89
CA ARG A 887 19.53 -27.80 12.56
C ARG A 887 18.56 -28.35 11.51
N GLU A 888 17.92 -29.48 11.77
CA GLU A 888 16.91 -30.09 10.88
C GLU A 888 15.74 -29.14 10.61
N TYR A 889 15.26 -28.41 11.62
CA TYR A 889 14.23 -27.38 11.42
C TYR A 889 14.72 -26.26 10.49
N CYS A 890 15.94 -25.75 10.71
CA CYS A 890 16.53 -24.73 9.84
C CYS A 890 16.66 -25.22 8.39
N GLU A 891 17.15 -26.46 8.20
CA GLU A 891 17.31 -27.08 6.89
C GLU A 891 15.98 -27.28 6.16
N ARG A 892 14.96 -27.77 6.86
CA ARG A 892 13.60 -27.95 6.29
C ARG A 892 12.98 -26.60 5.94
N ALA A 893 13.06 -25.63 6.84
CA ALA A 893 12.54 -24.28 6.61
C ALA A 893 13.19 -23.63 5.38
N TYR A 894 14.52 -23.71 5.26
CA TYR A 894 15.26 -23.16 4.12
C TYR A 894 14.86 -23.82 2.79
N LYS A 895 14.72 -25.15 2.73
CA LYS A 895 14.28 -25.85 1.52
C LYS A 895 12.92 -25.39 1.03
N ILE A 896 11.96 -25.21 1.95
CA ILE A 896 10.62 -24.72 1.61
C ILE A 896 10.70 -23.33 0.97
N LEU A 897 11.56 -22.45 1.49
CA LEU A 897 11.76 -21.12 0.91
C LEU A 897 12.43 -21.19 -0.47
N CYS A 898 13.40 -22.08 -0.68
CA CYS A 898 14.06 -22.25 -1.98
C CYS A 898 13.07 -22.67 -3.08
N ARG A 899 12.16 -23.59 -2.78
CA ARG A 899 11.10 -24.01 -3.73
C ARG A 899 10.17 -22.86 -4.13
N ASN A 900 10.00 -21.89 -3.24
CA ASN A 900 9.16 -20.72 -3.45
C ASN A 900 9.95 -19.45 -3.80
N GLY A 901 11.25 -19.55 -4.09
CA GLY A 901 12.12 -18.38 -4.20
C GLY A 901 11.75 -17.42 -5.34
N THR A 902 11.16 -17.94 -6.43
CA THR A 902 10.61 -17.10 -7.51
C THR A 902 9.52 -16.16 -7.02
N LEU A 903 8.67 -16.60 -6.08
CA LEU A 903 7.63 -15.75 -5.50
C LEU A 903 8.25 -14.56 -4.76
N PHE A 904 9.23 -14.81 -3.90
CA PHE A 904 9.91 -13.74 -3.18
C PHE A 904 10.60 -12.77 -4.16
N VAL A 905 11.31 -13.28 -5.16
CA VAL A 905 11.94 -12.44 -6.19
C VAL A 905 10.92 -11.55 -6.90
N ASN A 906 9.77 -12.10 -7.29
CA ASN A 906 8.71 -11.34 -7.95
C ASN A 906 8.11 -10.27 -7.03
N LEU A 907 7.84 -10.61 -5.76
CA LEU A 907 7.32 -9.65 -4.77
C LEU A 907 8.30 -8.51 -4.50
N PHE A 908 9.59 -8.79 -4.36
CA PHE A 908 10.61 -7.73 -4.23
C PHE A 908 10.80 -6.92 -5.52
N ALA A 909 10.68 -7.54 -6.70
CA ALA A 909 10.72 -6.81 -7.97
C ALA A 909 9.60 -5.77 -8.08
N MET A 910 8.37 -6.15 -7.73
CA MET A 910 7.21 -5.25 -7.69
C MET A 910 7.40 -4.09 -6.69
N MET A 911 8.12 -4.32 -5.59
CA MET A 911 8.41 -3.31 -4.58
C MET A 911 9.44 -2.27 -4.99
N LYS A 912 10.15 -2.44 -6.12
CA LYS A 912 11.02 -1.37 -6.66
C LYS A 912 10.24 -0.07 -6.90
N ALA A 913 8.96 -0.16 -7.24
CA ALA A 913 8.10 1.01 -7.43
C ALA A 913 7.88 1.80 -6.12
N ALA A 914 8.14 1.21 -4.96
CA ALA A 914 8.00 1.89 -3.66
C ALA A 914 9.06 2.97 -3.42
N GLY A 915 10.19 2.94 -4.14
CA GLY A 915 11.30 3.87 -3.92
C GLY A 915 11.94 3.71 -2.55
N LEU A 916 12.05 2.46 -2.06
CA LEU A 916 12.77 2.17 -0.82
C LEU A 916 14.28 2.36 -1.06
N PRO A 917 15.01 3.04 -0.16
CA PRO A 917 16.45 3.30 -0.35
C PRO A 917 17.30 2.04 -0.59
N GLU A 918 16.89 0.91 -0.03
CA GLU A 918 17.62 -0.37 -0.08
C GLU A 918 17.11 -1.33 -1.16
N LEU A 919 16.13 -0.89 -1.96
CA LEU A 919 15.55 -1.66 -3.05
C LEU A 919 15.28 -0.74 -4.24
N THR A 920 16.34 -0.40 -4.95
CA THR A 920 16.32 0.54 -6.08
C THR A 920 16.63 -0.15 -7.41
N SER A 921 17.28 -1.30 -7.36
CA SER A 921 17.85 -1.96 -8.53
C SER A 921 17.67 -3.48 -8.49
N PHE A 922 17.92 -4.12 -9.63
CA PHE A 922 17.94 -5.58 -9.71
C PHE A 922 19.15 -6.19 -8.97
N LYS A 923 20.21 -5.42 -8.73
CA LYS A 923 21.36 -5.87 -7.94
C LYS A 923 20.96 -6.12 -6.49
N ASP A 924 20.05 -5.33 -5.95
CA ASP A 924 19.57 -5.51 -4.57
C ASP A 924 18.79 -6.83 -4.44
N ILE A 925 17.98 -7.15 -5.46
CA ILE A 925 17.24 -8.43 -5.56
C ILE A 925 18.18 -9.62 -5.79
N GLN A 926 19.37 -9.39 -6.35
CA GLN A 926 20.36 -10.45 -6.57
C GLN A 926 20.78 -11.09 -5.24
N TYR A 927 20.84 -10.34 -4.14
CA TYR A 927 21.11 -10.89 -2.82
C TYR A 927 20.14 -12.04 -2.47
N LEU A 928 18.85 -11.82 -2.71
CA LEU A 928 17.82 -12.81 -2.43
C LEU A 928 17.99 -14.05 -3.30
N LYS A 929 18.31 -13.88 -4.59
CA LYS A 929 18.60 -14.99 -5.51
C LYS A 929 19.80 -15.80 -5.05
N ASP A 930 20.85 -15.13 -4.61
CA ASP A 930 22.09 -15.77 -4.14
C ASP A 930 21.85 -16.50 -2.80
N SER A 931 21.13 -15.89 -1.87
CA SER A 931 20.81 -16.47 -0.56
C SER A 931 19.93 -17.72 -0.67
N LEU A 932 19.01 -17.76 -1.64
CA LEU A 932 18.16 -18.91 -1.95
C LEU A 932 18.81 -19.87 -2.96
N ALA A 933 20.01 -19.54 -3.44
CA ALA A 933 20.75 -20.30 -4.46
C ALA A 933 19.90 -20.63 -5.70
N LEU A 934 19.10 -19.67 -6.17
CA LEU A 934 18.21 -19.86 -7.33
C LEU A 934 19.01 -20.18 -8.59
N GLY A 935 18.59 -21.22 -9.31
CA GLY A 935 19.30 -21.78 -10.46
C GLY A 935 20.22 -22.95 -10.13
N LYS A 936 20.39 -23.30 -8.86
CA LYS A 936 21.05 -24.54 -8.42
C LYS A 936 20.02 -25.60 -8.05
N SER A 937 20.47 -26.85 -7.95
CA SER A 937 19.62 -27.93 -7.41
C SER A 937 19.33 -27.72 -5.91
N GLU A 938 18.22 -28.29 -5.40
CA GLU A 938 17.86 -28.20 -3.98
C GLU A 938 18.97 -28.75 -3.06
N GLU A 939 19.69 -29.79 -3.52
CA GLU A 939 20.80 -30.41 -2.80
C GLU A 939 22.02 -29.48 -2.70
N GLU A 940 22.37 -28.79 -3.79
CA GLU A 940 23.45 -27.80 -3.80
C GLU A 940 23.09 -26.57 -2.96
N ALA A 941 21.84 -26.10 -3.04
CA ALA A 941 21.34 -25.02 -2.21
C ALA A 941 21.49 -25.36 -0.72
N LEU A 942 21.04 -26.55 -0.32
CA LEU A 942 21.17 -27.03 1.06
C LEU A 942 22.64 -27.16 1.49
N LYS A 943 23.51 -27.65 0.62
CA LYS A 943 24.95 -27.76 0.91
C LYS A 943 25.56 -26.39 1.19
N ASN A 944 25.21 -25.37 0.39
CA ASN A 944 25.67 -24.00 0.61
C ASN A 944 25.15 -23.44 1.95
N PHE A 945 23.86 -23.67 2.25
CA PHE A 945 23.26 -23.27 3.53
C PHE A 945 23.96 -23.92 4.73
N LYS A 946 24.27 -25.23 4.66
CA LYS A 946 25.02 -25.95 5.70
C LYS A 946 26.39 -25.34 5.98
N VAL A 947 27.10 -24.93 4.93
CA VAL A 947 28.40 -24.23 5.09
C VAL A 947 28.19 -22.93 5.86
N LYS A 948 27.20 -22.12 5.48
CA LYS A 948 26.89 -20.84 6.15
C LYS A 948 26.44 -21.02 7.59
N PHE A 949 25.62 -22.03 7.87
CA PHE A 949 25.20 -22.39 9.22
C PHE A 949 26.41 -22.76 10.10
N ASN A 950 27.33 -23.58 9.58
CA ASN A 950 28.53 -24.01 10.30
C ASN A 950 29.53 -22.86 10.51
N GLU A 951 29.69 -21.97 9.53
CA GLU A 951 30.47 -20.74 9.68
C GLU A 951 29.93 -19.90 10.85
N ALA A 952 28.62 -19.69 10.90
CA ALA A 952 28.00 -18.90 11.95
C ALA A 952 28.11 -19.54 13.34
N LEU A 953 27.98 -20.87 13.43
CA LEU A 953 28.20 -21.58 14.69
C LEU A 953 29.64 -21.39 15.20
N ARG A 954 30.64 -21.46 14.32
CA ARG A 954 32.05 -21.21 14.67
C ARG A 954 32.30 -19.78 15.12
N GLU A 955 31.58 -18.82 14.55
CA GLU A 955 31.70 -17.39 14.88
C GLU A 955 30.76 -16.90 15.99
N SER A 956 29.95 -17.79 16.58
CA SER A 956 28.96 -17.46 17.62
C SER A 956 29.56 -16.72 18.83
N TRP A 957 30.79 -17.07 19.23
CA TRP A 957 31.51 -16.39 20.31
C TRP A 957 31.93 -14.96 19.95
N LYS A 958 32.32 -14.70 18.70
CA LYS A 958 32.67 -13.35 18.21
C LYS A 958 31.44 -12.45 18.21
N THR A 959 30.27 -13.00 17.86
CA THR A 959 28.99 -12.29 17.89
C THR A 959 28.63 -11.84 19.30
N LYS A 960 28.87 -12.69 20.31
CA LYS A 960 28.68 -12.33 21.73
C LYS A 960 29.56 -11.16 22.17
N VAL A 961 30.84 -11.14 21.77
CA VAL A 961 31.75 -10.01 22.05
C VAL A 961 31.27 -8.73 21.38
N ASN A 962 30.78 -8.80 20.13
CA ASN A 962 30.19 -7.64 19.44
C ASN A 962 28.96 -7.09 20.18
N TRP A 963 28.07 -7.96 20.67
CA TRP A 963 26.90 -7.54 21.45
C TRP A 963 27.28 -6.90 22.78
N MET A 964 28.29 -7.41 23.47
CA MET A 964 28.84 -6.81 24.69
C MET A 964 29.40 -5.40 24.43
N MET A 965 30.14 -5.22 23.33
CA MET A 965 30.64 -3.90 22.91
C MET A 965 29.50 -2.94 22.55
N HIS A 966 28.39 -3.43 22.00
CA HIS A 966 27.20 -2.62 21.74
C HIS A 966 26.56 -2.12 23.05
N SER A 967 26.44 -2.99 24.06
CA SER A 967 25.95 -2.63 25.40
C SER A 967 26.86 -1.58 26.06
N LEU A 968 28.18 -1.81 26.06
CA LEU A 968 29.15 -0.88 26.66
C LEU A 968 29.20 0.49 25.96
N ALA A 969 28.98 0.53 24.65
CA ALA A 969 28.89 1.78 23.90
C ALA A 969 27.61 2.59 24.17
N LYS A 970 26.59 1.96 24.77
CA LYS A 970 25.33 2.59 25.20
C LYS A 970 25.46 3.14 26.62
N ASP A 971 26.06 2.38 27.53
CA ASP A 971 26.31 2.81 28.92
C ASP A 971 27.26 4.02 29.00
N ASN A 972 28.06 4.25 27.97
CA ASN A 972 28.99 5.38 27.85
C ASN A 972 28.47 6.56 27.00
N ARG A 973 27.16 6.64 26.69
CA ARG A 973 26.58 7.87 26.11
C ARG A 973 26.13 8.79 27.25
N PRO A 974 26.67 10.03 27.35
CA PRO A 974 26.29 10.98 28.39
C PRO A 974 24.83 11.42 28.29
#